data_AF-A0A3S0PWL9-F1
#
_entry.id   AF-A0A3S0PWL9-F1
#
_cell.length_a   1.000
_cell.length_b   1.000
_cell.length_c   1.000
_cell.angle_alpha   90.00
_cell.angle_beta   90.00
_cell.angle_gamma   90.00
#
_symmetry.space_group_name_H-M   'P 1'
#
loop_
_entity.id
_entity.type
_entity.pdbx_description
1 polymer ?
#
loop_
_entity_poly.entity_id
_entity_poly.type
_entity_poly.pdbx_seq_one_letter_code
_entity_poly.pdbx_strand_id
1 'polypeptide(L)'
;MIRCAMDRHEPTSSERGDSKIGPMRTARSVIQPPPGWDIRPLESVNLICQKEKGMSAMPAALDGQSVGYYFAKILERYSYARHNLEFGGKHEIYNYFDGLKKGLEASAAVKTRPAVRVVASYGKGNWATIPWVSFLDSRETTSTQRGTYVVYLFREDGEGFYIKLAQGVTDTEHEFGAKAFDVLAKRAEELRSAIPELAEKGFDLSGRSDLGASHRKARMYEASTIAAKYYPANAIPQDATLFADLEHMLAAYEHLVTSGLTLQPEPDEPLALVGTWRTIKTDIDPAAEQIKEKGAWASAWSFRLKEEAQKHLKIPFTLYINGGGGQIVARARVSAFACAEDANGMKTPWPDITEPALHDITRFGPGVHEGIKTWLKISSIELISPFRANELPIATDLSTPANLLNQNAFGYVYEKLDVVPQAYEISPTVKHEVMEPEAEEEPLEFQWLVEETLLPASLLEKMVATLSGPSPQILLAGPPGTSKTWVAQRLALYMAGGRKSAIRTVQFHPSYTYESFIEGLRPKATSTGVQFELTPGIVLEVVNSMAAAGHLNDPKCPYVIILDEANRANLPKVLGELLFLFEYRNEAIRLQYTKEFKLPSNLLFIGTMNTADRSIRSIDAALRRRFDVFELTPNSEALTNYYSKTGQDSRAVADGLISLNAALAGDIDRHHTIGHSFFMKRDMSQDILRDIWERQLFPLIEEYFFDQPDLAGDYTIERFWPRNVS
;
A
#
# COMPACT_ATOMS: atom_id res chain seq x y z
N MET A 1 57.95 19.90 -23.18
CA MET A 1 59.18 20.30 -22.47
C MET A 1 58.95 20.13 -20.98
N ILE A 2 59.78 19.30 -20.32
CA ILE A 2 60.28 19.40 -18.92
C ILE A 2 59.20 19.28 -17.80
N ARG A 3 59.02 18.14 -17.09
CA ARG A 3 59.80 17.44 -16.01
C ARG A 3 60.18 18.30 -14.78
N CYS A 4 59.78 17.82 -13.58
CA CYS A 4 60.49 17.77 -12.27
C CYS A 4 59.41 17.71 -11.15
N ALA A 5 59.33 16.76 -10.20
CA ALA A 5 60.28 16.03 -9.35
C ALA A 5 61.02 16.90 -8.32
N MET A 6 60.80 16.59 -7.03
CA MET A 6 61.64 16.78 -5.81
C MET A 6 60.71 16.53 -4.61
N ASP A 7 60.78 15.49 -3.78
CA ASP A 7 61.84 14.70 -3.12
C ASP A 7 62.46 15.36 -1.86
N ARG A 8 62.13 14.72 -0.71
CA ARG A 8 62.83 14.58 0.60
C ARG A 8 63.11 15.78 1.50
N HIS A 9 62.82 15.58 2.80
CA HIS A 9 63.79 15.74 3.90
C HIS A 9 63.38 14.89 5.14
N GLU A 10 64.23 13.91 5.49
CA GLU A 10 64.48 13.45 6.86
C GLU A 10 65.73 14.19 7.39
N PRO A 11 65.95 14.31 8.71
CA PRO A 11 66.93 13.39 9.34
C PRO A 11 66.75 13.07 10.85
N THR A 12 67.27 11.88 11.23
CA THR A 12 68.06 11.53 12.44
C THR A 12 67.40 11.48 13.83
N SER A 13 67.78 10.64 14.80
CA SER A 13 68.48 9.33 14.90
C SER A 13 68.51 8.94 16.41
N SER A 14 68.94 7.70 16.70
CA SER A 14 69.33 7.09 17.99
C SER A 14 68.27 6.29 18.77
N GLU A 15 68.54 5.15 19.41
CA GLU A 15 69.52 4.07 19.23
C GLU A 15 69.05 2.90 20.15
N ARG A 16 69.42 1.66 19.77
CA ARG A 16 69.57 0.42 20.58
C ARG A 16 68.39 -0.55 20.77
N GLY A 17 68.58 -1.74 20.19
CA GLY A 17 68.86 -2.93 21.01
C GLY A 17 67.88 -4.10 20.91
N ASP A 18 68.17 -5.04 20.02
CA ASP A 18 67.55 -6.36 19.86
C ASP A 18 67.45 -7.20 21.15
N SER A 19 66.39 -8.02 21.27
CA SER A 19 66.49 -9.49 21.11
C SER A 19 65.26 -10.27 21.63
N LYS A 20 64.94 -11.33 20.89
CA LYS A 20 63.89 -12.34 21.09
C LYS A 20 64.09 -13.18 22.36
N ILE A 21 63.01 -13.68 22.98
CA ILE A 21 62.76 -14.98 23.67
C ILE A 21 61.27 -14.96 24.10
N GLY A 22 60.36 -15.85 23.68
CA GLY A 22 60.08 -17.19 24.25
C GLY A 22 58.86 -17.17 25.22
N PRO A 23 57.90 -18.13 25.17
CA PRO A 23 56.61 -18.00 25.86
C PRO A 23 56.62 -18.51 27.31
N MET A 24 55.93 -17.82 28.22
CA MET A 24 55.72 -18.26 29.61
C MET A 24 54.39 -19.00 29.80
N ARG A 25 54.48 -20.11 30.55
CA ARG A 25 53.39 -20.97 31.02
C ARG A 25 53.03 -20.64 32.48
N THR A 26 51.77 -20.96 32.81
CA THR A 26 51.21 -21.43 34.11
C THR A 26 51.07 -20.48 35.31
N ALA A 27 49.81 -20.35 35.79
CA ALA A 27 49.43 -20.75 37.14
C ALA A 27 47.91 -21.03 37.22
N ARG A 28 47.55 -22.30 37.51
CA ARG A 28 46.23 -22.72 38.02
C ARG A 28 46.38 -22.94 39.53
N SER A 29 45.53 -22.32 40.34
CA SER A 29 45.38 -22.67 41.75
C SER A 29 44.32 -23.78 41.90
N VAL A 30 44.70 -24.80 42.67
CA VAL A 30 43.87 -25.95 43.04
C VAL A 30 43.43 -25.76 44.49
N ILE A 31 42.13 -25.84 44.76
CA ILE A 31 41.58 -25.99 46.12
C ILE A 31 41.02 -27.41 46.19
N GLN A 32 41.53 -28.22 47.12
CA GLN A 32 40.99 -29.55 47.44
C GLN A 32 39.91 -29.45 48.55
N PRO A 33 38.83 -30.27 48.50
CA PRO A 33 37.93 -30.46 49.64
C PRO A 33 38.39 -31.61 50.56
N PRO A 34 37.97 -31.62 51.85
CA PRO A 34 38.46 -32.53 52.87
C PRO A 34 37.89 -33.96 52.78
N PRO A 35 38.55 -34.96 53.40
CA PRO A 35 38.25 -36.39 53.22
C PRO A 35 37.11 -36.87 54.14
N GLY A 36 36.20 -37.71 53.61
CA GLY A 36 35.31 -38.48 54.47
C GLY A 36 33.98 -39.01 53.91
N TRP A 37 33.66 -38.88 52.62
CA TRP A 37 32.39 -39.43 52.09
C TRP A 37 32.64 -40.31 50.86
N ASP A 38 32.45 -41.61 51.08
CA ASP A 38 32.57 -42.71 50.15
C ASP A 38 31.16 -43.18 49.77
N ILE A 39 30.77 -43.08 48.49
CA ILE A 39 29.57 -43.73 47.97
C ILE A 39 29.89 -44.27 46.56
N ARG A 40 29.79 -45.60 46.44
CA ARG A 40 30.05 -46.41 45.25
C ARG A 40 28.99 -46.18 44.15
N PRO A 41 29.32 -46.33 42.86
CA PRO A 41 28.38 -46.12 41.76
C PRO A 41 27.55 -47.38 41.47
N LEU A 42 26.24 -47.20 41.27
CA LEU A 42 25.34 -48.16 40.64
C LEU A 42 24.97 -47.65 39.25
N GLU A 43 25.19 -48.52 38.26
CA GLU A 43 24.88 -48.34 36.85
C GLU A 43 23.36 -48.22 36.62
N SER A 44 22.94 -47.19 35.88
CA SER A 44 21.98 -47.27 34.76
C SER A 44 21.48 -45.88 34.31
N VAL A 45 21.27 -45.76 33.00
CA VAL A 45 20.46 -44.76 32.27
C VAL A 45 20.94 -43.30 32.26
N ASN A 46 21.74 -42.94 31.25
CA ASN A 46 21.60 -41.72 30.41
C ASN A 46 22.87 -41.51 29.56
N LEU A 47 23.01 -42.31 28.52
CA LEU A 47 23.71 -41.94 27.28
C LEU A 47 22.60 -41.35 26.39
N ILE A 48 22.59 -40.11 25.92
CA ILE A 48 23.64 -39.33 25.26
C ILE A 48 23.27 -37.86 25.43
N CYS A 49 24.12 -37.07 26.07
CA CYS A 49 24.11 -35.62 25.92
C CYS A 49 25.53 -35.08 26.16
N GLN A 50 25.99 -34.25 25.23
CA GLN A 50 27.30 -33.58 25.15
C GLN A 50 28.45 -34.37 24.49
N LYS A 51 28.49 -34.28 23.15
CA LYS A 51 29.64 -33.71 22.41
C LYS A 51 29.26 -33.54 20.95
N GLU A 52 29.08 -32.28 20.52
CA GLU A 52 29.56 -31.79 19.23
C GLU A 52 29.50 -30.25 19.21
N LYS A 53 30.64 -29.63 19.53
CA LYS A 53 30.97 -28.28 19.05
C LYS A 53 31.46 -28.47 17.62
N GLY A 54 30.68 -28.01 16.65
CA GLY A 54 31.05 -28.02 15.23
C GLY A 54 29.99 -28.61 14.31
N MET A 55 28.90 -27.88 14.06
CA MET A 55 28.06 -28.02 12.87
C MET A 55 28.03 -26.60 12.27
N SER A 56 28.85 -26.26 11.28
CA SER A 56 28.68 -26.61 9.86
C SER A 56 27.22 -26.51 9.44
N ALA A 57 26.94 -25.67 8.45
CA ALA A 57 25.63 -25.51 7.82
C ALA A 57 24.86 -26.83 7.79
N MET A 58 23.66 -26.83 8.37
CA MET A 58 22.77 -27.97 8.24
C MET A 58 22.56 -28.25 6.74
N PRO A 59 22.69 -29.51 6.31
CA PRO A 59 22.53 -29.84 4.91
C PRO A 59 21.09 -29.55 4.48
N ALA A 60 20.94 -29.01 3.27
CA ALA A 60 19.66 -28.98 2.59
C ALA A 60 19.16 -30.42 2.41
N ALA A 61 18.18 -30.82 3.21
CA ALA A 61 17.36 -32.01 2.99
C ALA A 61 15.89 -31.63 3.19
N LEU A 62 15.15 -31.56 2.08
CA LEU A 62 13.70 -31.57 2.04
C LEU A 62 13.24 -33.01 2.34
N ASP A 63 13.22 -33.43 3.60
CA ASP A 63 12.63 -34.72 3.97
C ASP A 63 11.13 -34.55 4.24
N GLY A 64 10.32 -35.32 3.50
CA GLY A 64 8.86 -35.33 3.52
C GLY A 64 8.27 -35.85 4.84
N GLN A 65 8.21 -34.99 5.85
CA GLN A 65 7.48 -35.24 7.09
C GLN A 65 5.95 -35.19 6.86
N SER A 66 5.20 -35.82 7.76
CA SER A 66 3.73 -35.84 7.74
C SER A 66 3.14 -34.44 7.97
N VAL A 67 1.93 -34.15 7.48
CA VAL A 67 1.27 -32.86 7.77
C VAL A 67 0.95 -32.73 9.26
N GLY A 68 0.58 -33.84 9.92
CA GLY A 68 0.38 -33.88 11.36
C GLY A 68 1.63 -33.49 12.16
N TYR A 69 2.83 -33.86 11.69
CA TYR A 69 4.09 -33.41 12.30
C TYR A 69 4.22 -31.88 12.26
N TYR A 70 3.94 -31.26 11.12
CA TYR A 70 4.05 -29.81 10.99
C TYR A 70 3.00 -29.07 11.83
N PHE A 71 1.76 -29.56 11.88
CA PHE A 71 0.75 -29.01 12.80
C PHE A 71 1.22 -29.05 14.26
N ALA A 72 1.75 -30.20 14.71
CA ALA A 72 2.28 -30.35 16.06
C ALA A 72 3.42 -29.38 16.34
N LYS A 73 4.38 -29.25 15.40
CA LYS A 73 5.53 -28.35 15.55
C LYS A 73 5.14 -26.88 15.58
N ILE A 74 4.15 -26.47 14.79
CA ILE A 74 3.61 -25.11 14.83
C ILE A 74 3.00 -24.85 16.22
N LEU A 75 2.12 -25.73 16.71
CA LEU A 75 1.50 -25.55 18.04
C LEU A 75 2.55 -25.51 19.17
N GLU A 76 3.56 -26.37 19.10
CA GLU A 76 4.65 -26.43 20.10
C GLU A 76 5.53 -25.17 20.09
N ARG A 77 5.87 -24.65 18.90
CA ARG A 77 6.94 -23.64 18.75
C ARG A 77 6.42 -22.24 18.56
N TYR A 78 5.22 -22.05 18.03
CA TYR A 78 4.76 -20.74 17.57
C TYR A 78 4.61 -19.74 18.69
N SER A 79 4.01 -20.14 19.82
CA SER A 79 3.85 -19.25 20.99
C SER A 79 5.21 -18.82 21.54
N TYR A 80 6.16 -19.75 21.67
CA TYR A 80 7.52 -19.41 22.06
C TYR A 80 8.16 -18.43 21.07
N ALA A 81 8.11 -18.73 19.76
CA ALA A 81 8.70 -17.88 18.74
C ALA A 81 8.10 -16.47 18.73
N ARG A 82 6.78 -16.35 18.83
CA ARG A 82 6.07 -15.07 18.85
C ARG A 82 6.45 -14.19 20.03
N HIS A 83 6.67 -14.78 21.21
CA HIS A 83 6.94 -14.02 22.44
C HIS A 83 8.43 -13.83 22.73
N ASN A 84 9.30 -14.67 22.17
CA ASN A 84 10.72 -14.72 22.57
C ASN A 84 11.69 -14.47 21.41
N LEU A 85 11.23 -14.47 20.15
CA LEU A 85 12.08 -14.33 18.98
C LEU A 85 11.64 -13.13 18.13
N GLU A 86 12.61 -12.39 17.62
CA GLU A 86 12.36 -11.28 16.69
C GLU A 86 11.82 -11.81 15.34
N PHE A 87 10.89 -11.09 14.73
CA PHE A 87 10.29 -11.46 13.46
C PHE A 87 11.26 -11.13 12.30
N GLY A 88 11.93 -12.13 11.71
CA GLY A 88 12.82 -11.90 10.57
C GLY A 88 13.28 -13.19 9.86
N GLY A 89 13.37 -13.14 8.52
CA GLY A 89 14.04 -14.15 7.69
C GLY A 89 13.48 -15.59 7.70
N LYS A 90 14.34 -16.57 7.34
CA LYS A 90 14.05 -18.03 7.31
C LYS A 90 14.08 -18.63 8.72
N HIS A 91 13.14 -18.22 9.56
CA HIS A 91 12.92 -18.77 10.90
C HIS A 91 12.47 -20.26 10.87
N GLU A 92 12.66 -21.05 11.92
CA GLU A 92 12.19 -22.46 11.95
C GLU A 92 10.66 -22.56 11.73
N ILE A 93 9.91 -21.55 12.20
CA ILE A 93 8.46 -21.42 11.96
C ILE A 93 8.15 -21.30 10.46
N TYR A 94 8.96 -20.56 9.68
CA TYR A 94 8.77 -20.51 8.23
C TYR A 94 8.88 -21.92 7.64
N ASN A 95 9.86 -22.71 8.07
CA ASN A 95 10.04 -24.08 7.57
C ASN A 95 8.86 -24.98 7.94
N TYR A 96 8.28 -24.82 9.14
CA TYR A 96 7.09 -25.60 9.51
C TYR A 96 5.86 -25.19 8.70
N PHE A 97 5.63 -23.89 8.46
CA PHE A 97 4.53 -23.42 7.62
C PHE A 97 4.73 -23.78 6.14
N ASP A 98 5.95 -23.67 5.62
CA ASP A 98 6.29 -24.06 4.23
C ASP A 98 6.17 -25.58 4.04
N GLY A 99 6.64 -26.37 5.00
CA GLY A 99 6.47 -27.83 5.02
C GLY A 99 5.00 -28.24 5.07
N LEU A 100 4.22 -27.64 5.99
CA LEU A 100 2.77 -27.86 6.08
C LEU A 100 2.07 -27.51 4.77
N LYS A 101 2.36 -26.32 4.21
CA LYS A 101 1.81 -25.85 2.95
C LYS A 101 2.10 -26.84 1.82
N LYS A 102 3.36 -27.26 1.65
CA LYS A 102 3.77 -28.23 0.62
C LYS A 102 3.09 -29.58 0.80
N GLY A 103 2.98 -30.07 2.04
CA GLY A 103 2.29 -31.33 2.34
C GLY A 103 0.80 -31.29 1.98
N LEU A 104 0.12 -30.17 2.29
CA LEU A 104 -1.27 -29.96 1.93
C LEU A 104 -1.45 -29.78 0.42
N GLU A 105 -0.58 -29.01 -0.26
CA GLU A 105 -0.55 -28.88 -1.73
C GLU A 105 -0.31 -30.21 -2.44
N ALA A 106 0.46 -31.12 -1.81
CA ALA A 106 0.75 -32.43 -2.37
C ALA A 106 -0.41 -33.44 -2.24
N SER A 107 -1.39 -33.16 -1.39
CA SER A 107 -2.53 -34.03 -1.10
C SER A 107 -3.44 -34.21 -2.32
N ALA A 108 -4.12 -35.37 -2.39
CA ALA A 108 -5.11 -35.61 -3.43
C ALA A 108 -6.21 -34.54 -3.43
N ALA A 109 -6.62 -34.09 -2.23
CA ALA A 109 -7.68 -33.11 -2.06
C ALA A 109 -7.40 -31.76 -2.73
N VAL A 110 -6.14 -31.34 -2.78
CA VAL A 110 -5.75 -30.11 -3.47
C VAL A 110 -5.40 -30.37 -4.93
N LYS A 111 -4.68 -31.46 -5.23
CA LYS A 111 -4.23 -31.75 -6.60
C LYS A 111 -5.37 -31.99 -7.59
N THR A 112 -6.51 -32.49 -7.13
CA THR A 112 -7.70 -32.67 -7.98
C THR A 112 -8.43 -31.36 -8.27
N ARG A 113 -8.08 -30.26 -7.60
CA ARG A 113 -8.75 -28.96 -7.68
C ARG A 113 -7.80 -27.87 -8.18
N PRO A 114 -7.59 -27.72 -9.49
CA PRO A 114 -6.60 -26.80 -10.05
C PRO A 114 -6.89 -25.31 -9.78
N ALA A 115 -8.14 -24.96 -9.48
CA ALA A 115 -8.53 -23.61 -9.10
C ALA A 115 -8.11 -23.24 -7.67
N VAL A 116 -7.79 -24.22 -6.82
CA VAL A 116 -7.46 -24.00 -5.41
C VAL A 116 -5.97 -23.72 -5.24
N ARG A 117 -5.66 -22.54 -4.70
CA ARG A 117 -4.29 -22.14 -4.30
C ARG A 117 -4.13 -22.15 -2.81
N VAL A 118 -3.06 -22.79 -2.31
CA VAL A 118 -2.72 -22.78 -0.89
C VAL A 118 -1.82 -21.58 -0.57
N VAL A 119 -2.15 -20.86 0.49
CA VAL A 119 -1.37 -19.72 1.00
C VAL A 119 -1.22 -19.85 2.51
N ALA A 120 -0.10 -19.41 3.05
CA ALA A 120 0.19 -19.50 4.47
C ALA A 120 0.67 -18.15 5.00
N SER A 121 0.30 -17.81 6.23
CA SER A 121 0.80 -16.63 6.93
C SER A 121 1.01 -16.92 8.40
N TYR A 122 2.24 -16.72 8.84
CA TYR A 122 2.67 -16.74 10.24
C TYR A 122 3.07 -15.33 10.72
N GLY A 123 2.78 -14.30 9.91
CA GLY A 123 3.15 -12.91 10.14
C GLY A 123 3.69 -12.21 8.88
N LYS A 124 3.58 -10.88 8.83
CA LYS A 124 4.14 -10.04 7.76
C LYS A 124 4.64 -8.73 8.37
N GLY A 125 5.94 -8.67 8.64
CA GLY A 125 6.59 -7.57 9.39
C GLY A 125 6.40 -7.65 10.92
N ASN A 126 5.52 -8.54 11.40
CA ASN A 126 5.29 -8.90 12.80
C ASN A 126 4.70 -10.32 12.85
N TRP A 127 4.88 -11.03 13.96
CA TRP A 127 4.21 -12.32 14.22
C TRP A 127 2.68 -12.15 14.17
N ALA A 128 2.00 -13.06 13.47
CA ALA A 128 0.53 -13.06 13.47
C ALA A 128 0.01 -13.51 14.85
N THR A 129 -1.03 -12.85 15.36
CA THR A 129 -1.64 -13.29 16.62
C THR A 129 -2.37 -14.63 16.47
N ILE A 130 -2.96 -14.83 15.29
CA ILE A 130 -3.65 -16.04 14.85
C ILE A 130 -3.05 -16.39 13.48
N PRO A 131 -2.03 -17.26 13.42
CA PRO A 131 -1.45 -17.66 12.14
C PRO A 131 -2.37 -18.66 11.41
N TRP A 132 -2.17 -18.83 10.11
CA TRP A 132 -3.08 -19.61 9.29
C TRP A 132 -2.48 -20.20 8.01
N VAL A 133 -3.19 -21.19 7.45
CA VAL A 133 -2.99 -21.74 6.10
C VAL A 133 -4.34 -21.79 5.39
N SER A 134 -4.53 -21.00 4.33
CA SER A 134 -5.80 -20.89 3.58
C SER A 134 -5.73 -21.53 2.21
N PHE A 135 -6.89 -21.97 1.73
CA PHE A 135 -7.14 -22.56 0.41
C PHE A 135 -8.09 -21.64 -0.33
N LEU A 136 -7.58 -20.93 -1.32
CA LEU A 136 -8.33 -19.93 -2.08
C LEU A 136 -8.72 -20.55 -3.43
N ASP A 137 -10.00 -20.77 -3.65
CA ASP A 137 -10.49 -21.12 -4.98
C ASP A 137 -10.50 -19.85 -5.82
N SER A 138 -9.75 -19.84 -6.92
CA SER A 138 -9.61 -18.65 -7.77
C SER A 138 -10.94 -18.18 -8.33
N ARG A 139 -11.94 -19.08 -8.48
CA ARG A 139 -13.29 -18.72 -8.91
C ARG A 139 -13.94 -17.78 -7.91
N GLU A 140 -13.72 -18.02 -6.61
CA GLU A 140 -14.28 -17.24 -5.51
C GLU A 140 -13.43 -16.04 -5.12
N THR A 141 -12.16 -16.26 -4.77
CA THR A 141 -11.31 -15.21 -4.22
C THR A 141 -9.83 -15.49 -4.46
N THR A 142 -9.06 -14.40 -4.58
CA THR A 142 -7.59 -14.43 -4.63
C THR A 142 -6.95 -13.76 -3.42
N SER A 143 -7.75 -13.29 -2.46
CA SER A 143 -7.32 -12.56 -1.26
C SER A 143 -7.95 -13.17 -0.01
N THR A 144 -7.21 -13.25 1.10
CA THR A 144 -7.78 -13.63 2.41
C THR A 144 -8.51 -12.48 3.11
N GLN A 145 -8.59 -11.31 2.47
CA GLN A 145 -9.28 -10.13 3.01
C GLN A 145 -10.79 -10.14 2.69
N ARG A 146 -11.23 -10.93 1.70
CA ARG A 146 -12.61 -11.02 1.20
C ARG A 146 -12.95 -12.40 0.64
N GLY A 147 -14.24 -12.61 0.38
CA GLY A 147 -14.78 -13.85 -0.16
C GLY A 147 -14.81 -14.96 0.89
N THR A 148 -15.19 -16.15 0.46
CA THR A 148 -15.28 -17.37 1.25
C THR A 148 -14.09 -18.25 0.94
N TYR A 149 -13.52 -18.92 1.95
CA TYR A 149 -12.42 -19.85 1.72
C TYR A 149 -12.28 -20.86 2.86
N VAL A 150 -11.65 -21.99 2.56
CA VAL A 150 -11.22 -22.95 3.58
C VAL A 150 -9.92 -22.46 4.21
N VAL A 151 -9.80 -22.56 5.53
CA VAL A 151 -8.62 -22.10 6.26
C VAL A 151 -8.35 -22.95 7.50
N TYR A 152 -7.08 -23.29 7.71
CA TYR A 152 -6.57 -23.71 9.01
C TYR A 152 -6.21 -22.49 9.84
N LEU A 153 -6.82 -22.33 11.01
CA LEU A 153 -6.54 -21.25 11.98
C LEU A 153 -6.01 -21.85 13.27
N PHE A 154 -4.83 -21.42 13.71
CA PHE A 154 -4.25 -21.84 14.98
C PHE A 154 -4.74 -20.94 16.11
N ARG A 155 -5.13 -21.53 17.24
CA ARG A 155 -5.52 -20.75 18.42
C ARG A 155 -4.33 -19.93 18.95
N GLU A 156 -4.63 -18.76 19.51
CA GLU A 156 -3.60 -17.86 20.06
C GLU A 156 -2.86 -18.51 21.25
N ASP A 157 -3.55 -19.33 22.04
CA ASP A 157 -3.02 -20.05 23.20
C ASP A 157 -2.20 -21.30 22.85
N GLY A 158 -2.21 -21.74 21.59
CA GLY A 158 -1.52 -22.96 21.15
C GLY A 158 -2.19 -24.27 21.56
N GLU A 159 -3.40 -24.25 22.13
CA GLU A 159 -4.10 -25.47 22.58
C GLU A 159 -4.66 -26.32 21.43
N GLY A 160 -4.68 -25.78 20.21
CA GLY A 160 -5.09 -26.51 19.03
C GLY A 160 -5.28 -25.62 17.80
N PHE A 161 -5.87 -26.20 16.76
CA PHE A 161 -6.22 -25.48 15.54
C PHE A 161 -7.58 -25.91 15.01
N TYR A 162 -8.18 -25.06 14.18
CA TYR A 162 -9.41 -25.37 13.45
C TYR A 162 -9.10 -25.54 11.98
N ILE A 163 -9.81 -26.45 11.31
CA ILE A 163 -10.15 -26.24 9.90
C ILE A 163 -11.50 -25.53 9.86
N LYS A 164 -11.63 -24.49 9.05
CA LYS A 164 -12.86 -23.73 8.87
C LYS A 164 -13.16 -23.50 7.41
N LEU A 165 -14.45 -23.47 7.09
CA LEU A 165 -14.96 -22.68 5.98
C LEU A 165 -15.40 -21.33 6.56
N ALA A 166 -14.80 -20.24 6.08
CA ALA A 166 -14.99 -18.91 6.68
C ALA A 166 -14.96 -17.80 5.63
N GLN A 167 -15.39 -16.61 6.04
CA GLN A 167 -15.36 -15.41 5.21
C GLN A 167 -14.15 -14.51 5.55
N GLY A 168 -13.67 -13.79 4.54
CA GLY A 168 -12.71 -12.70 4.69
C GLY A 168 -13.31 -11.51 5.45
N VAL A 169 -12.60 -11.07 6.49
CA VAL A 169 -13.14 -10.12 7.47
C VAL A 169 -12.74 -8.66 7.23
N THR A 170 -11.63 -8.42 6.52
CA THR A 170 -11.03 -7.08 6.39
C THR A 170 -11.87 -6.14 5.54
N ASP A 171 -12.29 -6.59 4.34
CA ASP A 171 -13.09 -5.74 3.45
C ASP A 171 -14.47 -5.47 4.08
N THR A 172 -15.08 -6.49 4.68
CA THR A 172 -16.34 -6.37 5.43
C THR A 172 -16.22 -5.39 6.61
N GLU A 173 -15.07 -5.37 7.31
CA GLU A 173 -14.82 -4.41 8.39
C GLU A 173 -14.67 -2.98 7.87
N HIS A 174 -13.95 -2.77 6.77
CA HIS A 174 -13.82 -1.46 6.15
C HIS A 174 -15.17 -0.91 5.66
N GLU A 175 -16.03 -1.77 5.13
CA GLU A 175 -17.33 -1.38 4.57
C GLU A 175 -18.40 -1.14 5.64
N PHE A 176 -18.51 -2.02 6.64
CA PHE A 176 -19.62 -2.01 7.60
C PHE A 176 -19.22 -1.57 9.02
N GLY A 177 -17.92 -1.40 9.30
CA GLY A 177 -17.41 -0.94 10.58
C GLY A 177 -17.93 -1.76 11.77
N ALA A 178 -18.70 -1.10 12.65
CA ALA A 178 -19.29 -1.75 13.83
C ALA A 178 -20.28 -2.87 13.50
N LYS A 179 -21.00 -2.79 12.37
CA LYS A 179 -22.00 -3.77 11.94
C LYS A 179 -21.41 -5.01 11.27
N ALA A 180 -20.09 -5.03 11.05
CA ALA A 180 -19.44 -6.11 10.32
C ALA A 180 -19.63 -7.50 10.97
N PHE A 181 -19.73 -7.57 12.31
CA PHE A 181 -20.02 -8.82 13.02
C PHE A 181 -21.36 -9.43 12.62
N ASP A 182 -22.43 -8.62 12.64
CA ASP A 182 -23.79 -9.07 12.33
C ASP A 182 -23.90 -9.49 10.86
N VAL A 183 -23.25 -8.74 9.96
CA VAL A 183 -23.19 -9.04 8.53
C VAL A 183 -22.51 -10.39 8.28
N LEU A 184 -21.34 -10.62 8.90
CA LEU A 184 -20.62 -11.89 8.78
C LEU A 184 -21.43 -13.06 9.34
N ALA A 185 -22.03 -12.90 10.52
CA ALA A 185 -22.80 -13.94 11.16
C ALA A 185 -24.04 -14.32 10.33
N LYS A 186 -24.77 -13.33 9.81
CA LYS A 186 -25.95 -13.55 8.97
C LYS A 186 -25.60 -14.27 7.67
N ARG A 187 -24.56 -13.80 6.96
CA ARG A 187 -24.08 -14.45 5.73
C ARG A 187 -23.62 -15.89 5.99
N ALA A 188 -22.95 -16.13 7.12
CA ALA A 188 -22.53 -17.47 7.49
C ALA A 188 -23.72 -18.41 7.71
N GLU A 189 -24.80 -17.91 8.31
CA GLU A 189 -26.04 -18.67 8.51
C GLU A 189 -26.69 -19.09 7.19
N GLU A 190 -26.77 -18.17 6.22
CA GLU A 190 -27.29 -18.43 4.88
C GLU A 190 -26.47 -19.53 4.18
N LEU A 191 -25.13 -19.42 4.21
CA LEU A 191 -24.22 -20.37 3.57
C LEU A 191 -24.28 -21.78 4.18
N ARG A 192 -24.46 -21.90 5.49
CA ARG A 192 -24.56 -23.21 6.17
C ARG A 192 -25.69 -24.08 5.65
N SER A 193 -26.80 -23.44 5.25
CA SER A 193 -27.98 -24.14 4.76
C SER A 193 -27.70 -24.92 3.46
N ALA A 194 -26.66 -24.55 2.73
CA ALA A 194 -26.25 -25.17 1.48
C ALA A 194 -25.20 -26.28 1.63
N ILE A 195 -24.69 -26.54 2.85
CA ILE A 195 -23.65 -27.55 3.12
C ILE A 195 -23.98 -28.46 4.33
N PRO A 196 -25.22 -28.94 4.49
CA PRO A 196 -25.61 -29.75 5.66
C PRO A 196 -24.81 -31.05 5.78
N GLU A 197 -24.27 -31.58 4.67
CA GLU A 197 -23.48 -32.81 4.61
C GLU A 197 -22.21 -32.77 5.47
N LEU A 198 -21.68 -31.58 5.77
CA LEU A 198 -20.53 -31.45 6.66
C LEU A 198 -20.86 -31.86 8.10
N ALA A 199 -22.11 -31.72 8.55
CA ALA A 199 -22.49 -32.16 9.90
C ALA A 199 -22.29 -33.68 10.07
N GLU A 200 -22.61 -34.47 9.06
CA GLU A 200 -22.43 -35.93 9.07
C GLU A 200 -20.95 -36.35 9.08
N LYS A 201 -20.05 -35.45 8.67
CA LYS A 201 -18.59 -35.65 8.70
C LYS A 201 -17.94 -35.13 9.99
N GLY A 202 -18.75 -34.69 10.95
CA GLY A 202 -18.29 -34.23 12.27
C GLY A 202 -17.77 -32.79 12.29
N PHE A 203 -18.23 -31.94 11.35
CA PHE A 203 -18.00 -30.51 11.42
C PHE A 203 -19.14 -29.81 12.18
N ASP A 204 -18.77 -28.79 12.97
CA ASP A 204 -19.70 -27.90 13.66
C ASP A 204 -20.23 -26.84 12.69
N LEU A 205 -21.56 -26.82 12.51
CA LEU A 205 -22.30 -25.84 11.73
C LEU A 205 -23.03 -24.81 12.61
N SER A 206 -22.83 -24.81 13.93
CA SER A 206 -23.44 -23.81 14.83
C SER A 206 -22.84 -22.42 14.68
N GLY A 207 -21.75 -22.27 13.91
CA GLY A 207 -21.01 -21.03 13.77
C GLY A 207 -20.11 -20.70 14.95
N ARG A 208 -20.04 -21.59 15.94
CA ARG A 208 -19.21 -21.39 17.12
C ARG A 208 -17.80 -21.86 16.83
N SER A 209 -16.85 -21.04 17.23
CA SER A 209 -15.45 -21.37 17.31
C SER A 209 -14.84 -20.46 18.35
N ASP A 210 -13.78 -20.91 19.00
CA ASP A 210 -13.04 -20.12 19.98
C ASP A 210 -11.58 -20.14 19.56
N LEU A 211 -11.01 -18.97 19.28
CA LEU A 211 -9.61 -18.82 18.88
C LEU A 211 -8.68 -18.55 20.07
N GLY A 212 -9.19 -18.61 21.31
CA GLY A 212 -8.42 -18.43 22.54
C GLY A 212 -8.04 -16.97 22.80
N ALA A 213 -8.81 -16.02 22.25
CA ALA A 213 -8.45 -14.61 22.18
C ALA A 213 -9.67 -13.67 22.25
N SER A 214 -9.59 -12.60 23.04
CA SER A 214 -10.70 -11.63 23.23
C SER A 214 -10.59 -10.37 22.36
N HIS A 215 -9.47 -10.20 21.65
CA HIS A 215 -9.24 -9.05 20.79
C HIS A 215 -10.19 -9.05 19.58
N ARG A 216 -10.52 -7.86 19.06
CA ARG A 216 -11.56 -7.67 18.02
C ARG A 216 -11.39 -8.60 16.80
N LYS A 217 -10.16 -8.74 16.31
CA LYS A 217 -9.84 -9.58 15.14
C LYS A 217 -10.15 -11.07 15.34
N ALA A 218 -9.99 -11.61 16.56
CA ALA A 218 -10.33 -12.99 16.87
C ALA A 218 -11.85 -13.20 16.79
N ARG A 219 -12.60 -12.30 17.46
CA ARG A 219 -14.06 -12.28 17.41
C ARG A 219 -14.61 -12.15 15.98
N MET A 220 -13.93 -11.40 15.10
CA MET A 220 -14.32 -11.28 13.69
C MET A 220 -14.13 -12.61 12.94
N TYR A 221 -13.01 -13.32 13.16
CA TYR A 221 -12.79 -14.67 12.61
C TYR A 221 -13.72 -15.74 13.19
N GLU A 222 -14.22 -15.52 14.40
CA GLU A 222 -15.24 -16.38 15.00
C GLU A 222 -16.60 -16.11 14.33
N ALA A 223 -17.01 -14.84 14.23
CA ALA A 223 -18.24 -14.43 13.55
C ALA A 223 -18.29 -14.81 12.06
N SER A 224 -17.14 -14.90 11.38
CA SER A 224 -17.07 -15.28 9.96
C SER A 224 -17.19 -16.79 9.70
N THR A 225 -17.26 -17.61 10.76
CA THR A 225 -17.24 -19.07 10.67
C THR A 225 -18.54 -19.60 10.07
N ILE A 226 -18.45 -20.29 8.94
CA ILE A 226 -19.59 -20.99 8.32
C ILE A 226 -19.65 -22.41 8.89
N ALA A 227 -18.55 -23.15 8.77
CA ALA A 227 -18.39 -24.51 9.29
C ALA A 227 -16.99 -24.65 9.89
N ALA A 228 -16.84 -25.45 10.95
CA ALA A 228 -15.55 -25.64 11.59
C ALA A 228 -15.36 -27.03 12.18
N LYS A 229 -14.11 -27.49 12.31
CA LYS A 229 -13.76 -28.67 13.12
C LYS A 229 -12.48 -28.38 13.88
N TYR A 230 -12.50 -28.70 15.16
CA TYR A 230 -11.40 -28.41 16.09
C TYR A 230 -10.51 -29.63 16.28
N TYR A 231 -9.20 -29.40 16.28
CA TYR A 231 -8.18 -30.39 16.57
C TYR A 231 -7.35 -29.90 17.77
N PRO A 232 -7.47 -30.54 18.94
CA PRO A 232 -6.67 -30.18 20.09
C PRO A 232 -5.22 -30.64 19.90
N ALA A 233 -4.28 -29.89 20.45
CA ALA A 233 -2.84 -30.12 20.29
C ALA A 233 -2.39 -31.51 20.78
N ASN A 234 -3.09 -32.06 21.77
CA ASN A 234 -2.80 -33.38 22.34
C ASN A 234 -3.47 -34.56 21.61
N ALA A 235 -4.30 -34.30 20.59
CA ALA A 235 -4.99 -35.34 19.83
C ALA A 235 -5.08 -34.98 18.33
N ILE A 236 -3.95 -34.56 17.75
CA ILE A 236 -3.85 -34.36 16.30
C ILE A 236 -4.00 -35.72 15.61
N PRO A 237 -4.99 -35.89 14.72
CA PRO A 237 -5.24 -37.18 14.08
C PRO A 237 -4.18 -37.50 13.01
N GLN A 238 -4.21 -38.74 12.52
CA GLN A 238 -3.31 -39.16 11.44
C GLN A 238 -3.59 -38.39 10.14
N ASP A 239 -2.57 -38.26 9.29
CA ASP A 239 -2.65 -37.57 8.00
C ASP A 239 -3.83 -38.02 7.13
N ALA A 240 -4.16 -39.30 7.12
CA ALA A 240 -5.31 -39.82 6.38
C ALA A 240 -6.63 -39.15 6.79
N THR A 241 -6.83 -38.92 8.09
CA THR A 241 -8.01 -38.21 8.61
C THR A 241 -7.94 -36.72 8.28
N LEU A 242 -6.78 -36.08 8.44
CA LEU A 242 -6.60 -34.66 8.11
C LEU A 242 -6.88 -34.39 6.62
N PHE A 243 -6.43 -35.28 5.72
CA PHE A 243 -6.69 -35.17 4.29
C PHE A 243 -8.15 -35.49 3.95
N ALA A 244 -8.78 -36.45 4.63
CA ALA A 244 -10.21 -36.72 4.44
C ALA A 244 -11.07 -35.53 4.88
N ASP A 245 -10.75 -34.91 6.02
CA ASP A 245 -11.45 -33.72 6.49
C ASP A 245 -11.22 -32.52 5.57
N LEU A 246 -10.00 -32.34 5.06
CA LEU A 246 -9.71 -31.34 4.03
C LEU A 246 -10.50 -31.60 2.74
N GLU A 247 -10.60 -32.86 2.31
CA GLU A 247 -11.40 -33.24 1.14
C GLU A 247 -12.87 -32.88 1.32
N HIS A 248 -13.48 -33.20 2.47
CA HIS A 248 -14.86 -32.83 2.76
C HIS A 248 -15.07 -31.31 2.74
N MET A 249 -14.15 -30.55 3.35
CA MET A 249 -14.21 -29.09 3.37
C MET A 249 -14.05 -28.48 1.97
N LEU A 250 -13.09 -28.97 1.18
CA LEU A 250 -12.89 -28.49 -0.18
C LEU A 250 -14.02 -28.91 -1.13
N ALA A 251 -14.62 -30.08 -0.93
CA ALA A 251 -15.80 -30.50 -1.67
C ALA A 251 -17.02 -29.63 -1.36
N ALA A 252 -17.27 -29.32 -0.08
CA ALA A 252 -18.34 -28.40 0.32
C ALA A 252 -18.08 -26.96 -0.17
N TYR A 253 -16.83 -26.50 -0.09
CA TYR A 253 -16.44 -25.21 -0.64
C TYR A 253 -16.63 -25.15 -2.16
N GLU A 254 -16.19 -26.17 -2.88
CA GLU A 254 -16.42 -26.33 -4.32
C GLU A 254 -17.91 -26.38 -4.65
N HIS A 255 -18.74 -27.04 -3.84
CA HIS A 255 -20.19 -27.05 -4.00
C HIS A 255 -20.78 -25.65 -3.90
N LEU A 256 -20.38 -24.86 -2.89
CA LEU A 256 -20.85 -23.48 -2.77
C LEU A 256 -20.39 -22.62 -3.95
N VAL A 257 -19.14 -22.76 -4.38
CA VAL A 257 -18.56 -22.00 -5.50
C VAL A 257 -19.26 -22.33 -6.80
N THR A 258 -19.50 -23.62 -7.06
CA THR A 258 -20.18 -24.08 -8.28
C THR A 258 -21.67 -23.79 -8.29
N SER A 259 -22.30 -23.73 -7.11
CA SER A 259 -23.71 -23.35 -6.97
C SER A 259 -23.93 -21.83 -7.03
N GLY A 260 -22.86 -21.03 -7.10
CA GLY A 260 -22.93 -19.57 -7.02
C GLY A 260 -23.38 -19.05 -5.66
N LEU A 261 -23.35 -19.92 -4.64
CA LEU A 261 -23.85 -19.63 -3.29
C LEU A 261 -22.76 -19.05 -2.40
N THR A 262 -21.48 -19.09 -2.76
CA THR A 262 -20.44 -18.34 -2.03
C THR A 262 -20.58 -16.83 -2.18
N LEU A 263 -19.87 -16.05 -1.37
CA LEU A 263 -19.63 -14.61 -1.62
C LEU A 263 -18.74 -14.40 -2.86
N GLN A 264 -19.16 -14.93 -4.00
CA GLN A 264 -18.89 -14.28 -5.26
C GLN A 264 -19.77 -13.03 -5.32
N PRO A 265 -19.33 -12.00 -6.03
CA PRO A 265 -20.31 -11.24 -6.77
C PRO A 265 -21.13 -12.26 -7.57
N GLU A 266 -22.42 -12.40 -7.28
CA GLU A 266 -23.37 -13.33 -7.89
C GLU A 266 -23.03 -13.71 -9.35
N PRO A 267 -23.29 -14.95 -9.84
CA PRO A 267 -23.22 -15.33 -11.26
C PRO A 267 -24.13 -14.50 -12.20
N ASP A 268 -24.87 -13.54 -11.66
CA ASP A 268 -25.53 -12.49 -12.41
C ASP A 268 -24.67 -11.27 -12.72
N GLU A 269 -23.43 -11.17 -12.21
CA GLU A 269 -22.47 -10.17 -12.64
C GLU A 269 -22.02 -10.43 -14.10
N PRO A 270 -22.38 -9.54 -15.03
CA PRO A 270 -22.13 -9.77 -16.45
C PRO A 270 -20.62 -9.89 -16.73
N LEU A 271 -20.24 -10.92 -17.49
CA LEU A 271 -18.86 -11.07 -17.97
C LEU A 271 -18.45 -9.83 -18.77
N ALA A 272 -17.30 -9.26 -18.44
CA ALA A 272 -16.71 -8.09 -19.06
C ALA A 272 -15.29 -8.38 -19.56
N LEU A 273 -14.81 -7.51 -20.45
CA LEU A 273 -13.51 -7.64 -21.10
C LEU A 273 -12.52 -6.59 -20.59
N VAL A 274 -11.23 -6.90 -20.63
CA VAL A 274 -10.13 -5.94 -20.51
C VAL A 274 -9.34 -5.95 -21.82
N GLY A 275 -9.31 -4.81 -22.50
CA GLY A 275 -8.52 -4.62 -23.73
C GLY A 275 -7.42 -3.58 -23.53
N THR A 276 -6.24 -3.79 -24.13
CA THR A 276 -5.18 -2.78 -24.13
C THR A 276 -5.34 -1.85 -25.32
N TRP A 277 -5.45 -0.54 -25.05
CA TRP A 277 -5.57 0.49 -26.08
C TRP A 277 -4.86 1.76 -25.59
N ARG A 278 -3.57 1.87 -25.94
CA ARG A 278 -2.67 2.90 -25.37
C ARG A 278 -3.00 4.33 -25.82
N THR A 279 -3.58 4.45 -27.00
CA THR A 279 -4.01 5.72 -27.61
C THR A 279 -5.46 6.06 -27.27
N ILE A 280 -6.12 5.34 -26.35
CA ILE A 280 -7.52 5.60 -26.03
C ILE A 280 -7.79 7.07 -25.66
N LYS A 281 -6.85 7.76 -25.01
CA LYS A 281 -7.01 9.18 -24.65
C LYS A 281 -7.12 10.12 -25.86
N THR A 282 -6.57 9.74 -27.01
CA THR A 282 -6.69 10.49 -28.27
C THR A 282 -7.81 9.96 -29.13
N ASP A 283 -8.09 8.67 -29.04
CA ASP A 283 -9.02 7.98 -29.94
C ASP A 283 -10.46 7.97 -29.41
N ILE A 284 -10.66 8.28 -28.12
CA ILE A 284 -11.99 8.25 -27.49
C ILE A 284 -12.91 9.33 -28.02
N ASP A 285 -12.41 10.53 -28.32
CA ASP A 285 -13.25 11.63 -28.80
C ASP A 285 -13.77 11.38 -30.22
N PRO A 286 -12.93 10.97 -31.20
CA PRO A 286 -13.41 10.51 -32.51
C PRO A 286 -14.39 9.34 -32.43
N ALA A 287 -14.09 8.35 -31.56
CA ALA A 287 -14.97 7.21 -31.36
C ALA A 287 -16.33 7.62 -30.77
N ALA A 288 -16.34 8.52 -29.77
CA ALA A 288 -17.56 9.02 -29.14
C ALA A 288 -18.41 9.85 -30.11
N GLU A 289 -17.79 10.64 -30.99
CA GLU A 289 -18.47 11.38 -32.03
C GLU A 289 -19.14 10.46 -33.05
N GLN A 290 -18.44 9.41 -33.49
CA GLN A 290 -19.00 8.42 -34.42
C GLN A 290 -20.15 7.61 -33.80
N ILE A 291 -20.04 7.26 -32.51
CA ILE A 291 -21.13 6.62 -31.76
C ILE A 291 -22.35 7.53 -31.68
N LYS A 292 -22.14 8.82 -31.43
CA LYS A 292 -23.22 9.81 -31.34
C LYS A 292 -23.92 10.01 -32.69
N GLU A 293 -23.18 10.09 -33.78
CA GLU A 293 -23.74 10.30 -35.13
C GLU A 293 -24.47 9.06 -35.64
N LYS A 294 -23.86 7.89 -35.48
CA LYS A 294 -24.32 6.65 -36.14
C LYS A 294 -24.97 5.65 -35.19
N GLY A 295 -25.10 6.01 -33.92
CA GLY A 295 -25.64 5.18 -32.83
C GLY A 295 -24.68 4.12 -32.29
N ALA A 296 -23.57 3.86 -32.97
CA ALA A 296 -22.53 2.94 -32.56
C ALA A 296 -21.25 3.16 -33.37
N TRP A 297 -20.14 2.58 -32.92
CA TRP A 297 -18.87 2.54 -33.62
C TRP A 297 -18.33 1.11 -33.64
N ALA A 298 -17.86 0.66 -34.81
CA ALA A 298 -17.24 -0.64 -34.96
C ALA A 298 -15.72 -0.53 -34.74
N SER A 299 -15.25 -1.13 -33.65
CA SER A 299 -13.84 -1.18 -33.28
C SER A 299 -13.21 -2.52 -33.69
N ALA A 300 -12.09 -2.47 -34.40
CA ALA A 300 -11.35 -3.64 -34.88
C ALA A 300 -10.26 -4.07 -33.87
N TRP A 301 -10.17 -5.37 -33.60
CA TRP A 301 -9.20 -5.95 -32.68
C TRP A 301 -8.47 -7.14 -33.31
N SER A 302 -7.15 -7.20 -33.13
CA SER A 302 -6.31 -8.32 -33.59
C SER A 302 -6.36 -9.55 -32.68
N PHE A 303 -7.13 -9.46 -31.59
CA PHE A 303 -7.35 -10.51 -30.60
C PHE A 303 -8.65 -11.23 -30.88
N ARG A 304 -8.66 -12.56 -30.73
CA ARG A 304 -9.89 -13.37 -30.83
C ARG A 304 -10.51 -13.52 -29.44
N LEU A 305 -11.83 -13.40 -29.32
CA LEU A 305 -12.54 -13.80 -28.10
C LEU A 305 -12.51 -15.33 -27.96
N LYS A 306 -12.26 -15.83 -26.75
CA LYS A 306 -12.33 -17.26 -26.44
C LYS A 306 -13.73 -17.81 -26.72
N GLU A 307 -13.85 -18.99 -27.30
CA GLU A 307 -15.16 -19.59 -27.63
C GLU A 307 -16.02 -19.79 -26.37
N GLU A 308 -15.39 -20.13 -25.25
CA GLU A 308 -16.05 -20.25 -23.96
C GLU A 308 -16.56 -18.90 -23.45
N ALA A 309 -15.84 -17.81 -23.69
CA ALA A 309 -16.29 -16.47 -23.31
C ALA A 309 -17.47 -15.99 -24.18
N GLN A 310 -17.44 -16.29 -25.48
CA GLN A 310 -18.52 -15.90 -26.41
C GLN A 310 -19.90 -16.45 -26.01
N LYS A 311 -19.95 -17.63 -25.38
CA LYS A 311 -21.19 -18.25 -24.89
C LYS A 311 -21.76 -17.56 -23.64
N HIS A 312 -20.92 -16.84 -22.89
CA HIS A 312 -21.27 -16.26 -21.59
C HIS A 312 -21.37 -14.72 -21.60
N LEU A 313 -20.89 -14.05 -22.64
CA LEU A 313 -21.04 -12.59 -22.80
C LEU A 313 -22.52 -12.22 -23.04
N LYS A 314 -23.16 -11.61 -22.03
CA LYS A 314 -24.51 -11.05 -22.14
C LYS A 314 -24.44 -9.70 -22.86
N ILE A 315 -25.11 -9.54 -24.01
CA ILE A 315 -25.14 -8.27 -24.74
C ILE A 315 -26.22 -7.34 -24.15
N PRO A 316 -25.91 -6.06 -23.85
CA PRO A 316 -24.60 -5.43 -23.94
C PRO A 316 -23.70 -5.74 -22.74
N PHE A 317 -22.38 -5.86 -22.98
CA PHE A 317 -21.37 -6.06 -21.93
C PHE A 317 -20.35 -4.92 -21.88
N THR A 318 -19.56 -4.85 -20.80
CA THR A 318 -18.52 -3.83 -20.62
C THR A 318 -17.16 -4.28 -21.13
N LEU A 319 -16.45 -3.38 -21.81
CA LEU A 319 -15.03 -3.46 -22.14
C LEU A 319 -14.28 -2.39 -21.34
N TYR A 320 -13.48 -2.80 -20.37
CA TYR A 320 -12.52 -1.95 -19.68
C TYR A 320 -11.25 -1.78 -20.51
N ILE A 321 -10.72 -0.56 -20.56
CA ILE A 321 -9.63 -0.20 -21.44
C ILE A 321 -8.39 0.16 -20.64
N ASN A 322 -7.35 -0.65 -20.77
CA ASN A 322 -6.02 -0.39 -20.24
C ASN A 322 -5.28 0.60 -21.15
N GLY A 323 -5.10 1.83 -20.66
CA GLY A 323 -4.40 2.91 -21.37
C GLY A 323 -2.87 2.82 -21.31
N GLY A 324 -2.31 1.86 -20.56
CA GLY A 324 -0.88 1.70 -20.32
C GLY A 324 -0.54 1.66 -18.83
N GLY A 325 0.61 1.08 -18.47
CA GLY A 325 1.05 0.96 -17.07
C GLY A 325 0.16 0.11 -16.16
N GLY A 326 -0.79 -0.64 -16.73
CA GLY A 326 -1.77 -1.45 -15.98
C GLY A 326 -2.92 -0.65 -15.39
N GLN A 327 -3.14 0.58 -15.85
CA GLN A 327 -4.25 1.43 -15.44
C GLN A 327 -5.43 1.31 -16.42
N ILE A 328 -6.60 0.99 -15.87
CA ILE A 328 -7.87 1.14 -16.57
C ILE A 328 -8.22 2.61 -16.54
N VAL A 329 -8.44 3.20 -17.71
CA VAL A 329 -8.65 4.65 -17.87
C VAL A 329 -9.95 4.98 -18.61
N ALA A 330 -10.57 3.99 -19.22
CA ALA A 330 -11.83 4.13 -19.93
C ALA A 330 -12.64 2.83 -19.85
N ARG A 331 -13.95 2.93 -20.09
CA ARG A 331 -14.84 1.79 -20.29
C ARG A 331 -15.76 2.02 -21.49
N ALA A 332 -16.13 0.95 -22.17
CA ALA A 332 -17.02 0.97 -23.32
C ALA A 332 -18.14 -0.05 -23.17
N ARG A 333 -19.36 0.26 -23.62
CA ARG A 333 -20.46 -0.72 -23.72
C ARG A 333 -20.48 -1.31 -25.11
N VAL A 334 -20.41 -2.63 -25.20
CA VAL A 334 -20.40 -3.40 -26.43
C VAL A 334 -21.78 -3.99 -26.66
N SER A 335 -22.42 -3.56 -27.74
CA SER A 335 -23.81 -3.92 -28.11
C SER A 335 -23.91 -5.04 -29.14
N ALA A 336 -22.81 -5.43 -29.76
CA ALA A 336 -22.67 -6.63 -30.58
C ALA A 336 -21.17 -6.92 -30.80
N PHE A 337 -20.84 -8.17 -31.15
CA PHE A 337 -19.49 -8.52 -31.57
C PHE A 337 -19.54 -9.54 -32.71
N ALA A 338 -18.46 -9.62 -33.48
CA ALA A 338 -18.25 -10.67 -34.47
C ALA A 338 -16.80 -11.15 -34.41
N CYS A 339 -16.57 -12.45 -34.59
CA CYS A 339 -15.24 -13.04 -34.58
C CYS A 339 -14.98 -13.79 -35.88
N ALA A 340 -13.73 -13.71 -36.37
CA ALA A 340 -13.31 -14.46 -37.56
C ALA A 340 -13.30 -15.97 -37.28
N GLU A 341 -13.62 -16.77 -38.30
CA GLU A 341 -13.58 -18.24 -38.23
C GLU A 341 -12.15 -18.79 -38.28
N ASP A 342 -11.25 -18.09 -38.99
CA ASP A 342 -9.86 -18.50 -39.22
C ASP A 342 -8.84 -17.38 -38.89
N ALA A 343 -7.55 -17.67 -39.12
CA ALA A 343 -6.45 -16.75 -38.84
C ALA A 343 -6.30 -15.60 -39.86
N ASN A 344 -7.04 -15.61 -40.97
CA ASN A 344 -6.95 -14.61 -42.04
C ASN A 344 -7.68 -13.31 -41.69
N GLY A 345 -8.47 -13.31 -40.61
CA GLY A 345 -9.25 -12.17 -40.15
C GLY A 345 -10.53 -11.97 -40.98
N MET A 346 -11.36 -11.02 -40.57
CA MET A 346 -12.63 -10.73 -41.24
C MET A 346 -12.80 -9.24 -41.53
N LYS A 347 -13.52 -8.94 -42.61
CA LYS A 347 -13.97 -7.56 -42.90
C LYS A 347 -14.95 -7.11 -41.84
N THR A 348 -15.14 -5.80 -41.73
CA THR A 348 -16.17 -5.28 -40.82
C THR A 348 -17.56 -5.84 -41.17
N PRO A 349 -18.31 -6.36 -40.18
CA PRO A 349 -19.71 -6.74 -40.39
C PRO A 349 -20.64 -5.52 -40.37
N TRP A 350 -20.15 -4.33 -39.99
CA TRP A 350 -20.94 -3.11 -39.90
C TRP A 350 -20.27 -1.93 -40.64
N PRO A 351 -20.19 -1.97 -41.98
CA PRO A 351 -19.49 -0.95 -42.76
C PRO A 351 -20.02 0.47 -42.49
N ASP A 352 -21.32 0.64 -42.30
CA ASP A 352 -21.94 1.96 -42.09
C ASP A 352 -21.39 2.70 -40.86
N ILE A 353 -21.02 1.97 -39.81
CA ILE A 353 -20.47 2.49 -38.54
C ILE A 353 -18.97 2.25 -38.37
N THR A 354 -18.30 1.78 -39.44
CA THR A 354 -16.86 1.58 -39.48
C THR A 354 -16.21 2.72 -40.25
N GLU A 355 -14.97 3.07 -39.89
CA GLU A 355 -14.20 4.04 -40.65
C GLU A 355 -13.94 3.53 -42.09
N PRO A 356 -14.12 4.36 -43.14
CA PRO A 356 -14.02 3.92 -44.54
C PRO A 356 -12.73 3.18 -44.89
N ALA A 357 -11.61 3.58 -44.30
CA ALA A 357 -10.31 2.95 -44.50
C ALA A 357 -10.27 1.47 -44.07
N LEU A 358 -11.18 1.04 -43.19
CA LEU A 358 -11.23 -0.31 -42.64
C LEU A 358 -12.33 -1.18 -43.27
N HIS A 359 -13.11 -0.68 -44.24
CA HIS A 359 -14.26 -1.39 -44.81
C HIS A 359 -13.88 -2.71 -45.49
N ASP A 360 -12.80 -2.67 -46.28
CA ASP A 360 -12.42 -3.79 -47.15
C ASP A 360 -11.17 -4.55 -46.70
N ILE A 361 -10.60 -4.20 -45.55
CA ILE A 361 -9.41 -4.86 -45.01
C ILE A 361 -9.80 -5.98 -44.04
N THR A 362 -9.04 -7.07 -44.03
CA THR A 362 -9.15 -8.15 -43.04
C THR A 362 -7.96 -8.18 -42.08
N ARG A 363 -6.96 -7.33 -42.30
CA ARG A 363 -5.70 -7.24 -41.52
C ARG A 363 -5.22 -5.80 -41.47
N PHE A 364 -4.56 -5.41 -40.37
CA PHE A 364 -3.94 -4.10 -40.22
C PHE A 364 -2.60 -3.96 -40.96
N GLY A 365 -1.97 -5.07 -41.34
CA GLY A 365 -0.69 -5.11 -42.02
C GLY A 365 -0.32 -6.50 -42.55
N PRO A 366 0.91 -6.70 -43.04
CA PRO A 366 1.35 -7.93 -43.70
C PRO A 366 1.66 -9.10 -42.73
N GLY A 367 1.76 -8.85 -41.42
CA GLY A 367 2.15 -9.83 -40.42
C GLY A 367 1.08 -10.90 -40.10
N VAL A 368 1.53 -12.09 -39.71
CA VAL A 368 0.63 -13.23 -39.40
C VAL A 368 -0.33 -12.94 -38.23
N HIS A 369 0.10 -12.11 -37.26
CA HIS A 369 -0.69 -11.75 -36.08
C HIS A 369 -1.58 -10.50 -36.27
N GLU A 370 -1.53 -9.85 -37.43
CA GLU A 370 -2.18 -8.56 -37.69
C GLU A 370 -3.58 -8.69 -38.31
N GLY A 371 -4.11 -9.92 -38.42
CA GLY A 371 -5.49 -10.16 -38.84
C GLY A 371 -6.49 -9.57 -37.84
N ILE A 372 -7.54 -8.93 -38.34
CA ILE A 372 -8.66 -8.43 -37.54
C ILE A 372 -9.54 -9.62 -37.17
N LYS A 373 -9.43 -10.07 -35.92
CA LYS A 373 -10.06 -11.32 -35.44
C LYS A 373 -11.34 -11.08 -34.67
N THR A 374 -11.53 -9.88 -34.12
CA THR A 374 -12.75 -9.49 -33.43
C THR A 374 -13.15 -8.08 -33.84
N TRP A 375 -14.42 -7.89 -34.16
CA TRP A 375 -15.07 -6.60 -34.30
C TRP A 375 -16.02 -6.40 -33.12
N LEU A 376 -15.92 -5.25 -32.44
CA LEU A 376 -16.80 -4.87 -31.34
C LEU A 376 -17.66 -3.68 -31.77
N LYS A 377 -18.98 -3.82 -31.73
CA LYS A 377 -19.93 -2.71 -31.94
C LYS A 377 -20.12 -1.99 -30.62
N ILE A 378 -19.40 -0.90 -30.44
CA ILE A 378 -19.42 -0.08 -29.23
C ILE A 378 -20.58 0.91 -29.31
N SER A 379 -21.47 0.89 -28.32
CA SER A 379 -22.64 1.78 -28.22
C SER A 379 -22.41 2.96 -27.29
N SER A 380 -21.42 2.90 -26.41
CA SER A 380 -20.95 4.04 -25.62
C SER A 380 -19.50 3.81 -25.18
N ILE A 381 -18.77 4.89 -24.96
CA ILE A 381 -17.40 4.86 -24.46
C ILE A 381 -17.16 6.11 -23.60
N GLU A 382 -16.48 5.96 -22.47
CA GLU A 382 -16.20 7.06 -21.54
C GLU A 382 -14.87 6.90 -20.83
N LEU A 383 -14.21 8.03 -20.51
CA LEU A 383 -13.10 8.04 -19.57
C LEU A 383 -13.63 7.86 -18.15
N ILE A 384 -12.89 7.10 -17.34
CA ILE A 384 -13.21 6.88 -15.93
C ILE A 384 -12.00 7.26 -15.07
N SER A 385 -12.26 7.54 -13.79
CA SER A 385 -11.19 7.73 -12.81
C SER A 385 -10.22 6.55 -12.86
N PRO A 386 -8.91 6.78 -13.10
CA PRO A 386 -7.98 5.67 -13.31
C PRO A 386 -7.86 4.78 -12.08
N PHE A 387 -7.94 3.46 -12.29
CA PHE A 387 -7.69 2.46 -11.26
C PHE A 387 -6.86 1.30 -11.83
N ARG A 388 -6.27 0.46 -10.98
CA ARG A 388 -5.44 -0.66 -11.43
C ARG A 388 -6.30 -1.82 -11.89
N ALA A 389 -5.94 -2.48 -12.99
CA ALA A 389 -6.72 -3.58 -13.53
C ALA A 389 -6.91 -4.77 -12.56
N ASN A 390 -5.98 -4.97 -11.61
CA ASN A 390 -6.09 -6.00 -10.57
C ASN A 390 -7.12 -5.68 -9.48
N GLU A 391 -7.76 -4.50 -9.53
CA GLU A 391 -8.91 -4.13 -8.72
C GLU A 391 -10.22 -4.68 -9.30
N LEU A 392 -10.24 -5.13 -10.56
CA LEU A 392 -11.39 -5.81 -11.17
C LEU A 392 -11.48 -7.26 -10.70
N PRO A 393 -12.69 -7.80 -10.47
CA PRO A 393 -12.87 -9.22 -10.21
C PRO A 393 -12.47 -10.01 -11.46
N ILE A 394 -11.39 -10.78 -11.40
CA ILE A 394 -10.90 -11.56 -12.56
C ILE A 394 -11.85 -12.75 -12.77
N ALA A 395 -12.31 -12.97 -14.01
CA ALA A 395 -13.04 -14.18 -14.37
C ALA A 395 -12.04 -15.32 -14.51
N THR A 396 -11.78 -16.02 -13.41
CA THR A 396 -10.60 -16.89 -13.30
C THR A 396 -10.65 -18.17 -14.14
N ASP A 397 -11.84 -18.55 -14.60
CA ASP A 397 -12.01 -19.60 -15.61
C ASP A 397 -11.51 -19.18 -17.01
N LEU A 398 -11.37 -17.87 -17.25
CA LEU A 398 -11.02 -17.28 -18.55
C LEU A 398 -9.70 -16.48 -18.51
N SER A 399 -9.31 -15.94 -17.36
CA SER A 399 -8.12 -15.11 -17.17
C SER A 399 -7.37 -15.39 -15.87
N THR A 400 -6.07 -15.09 -15.85
CA THR A 400 -5.22 -15.11 -14.66
C THR A 400 -4.65 -13.72 -14.42
N PRO A 401 -4.19 -13.38 -13.20
CA PRO A 401 -3.56 -12.09 -12.93
C PRO A 401 -2.39 -11.76 -13.89
N ALA A 402 -1.66 -12.78 -14.34
CA ALA A 402 -0.54 -12.61 -15.27
C ALA A 402 -0.99 -12.34 -16.72
N ASN A 403 -2.16 -12.83 -17.13
CA ASN A 403 -2.65 -12.67 -18.51
C ASN A 403 -3.73 -11.58 -18.67
N LEU A 404 -4.22 -11.01 -17.56
CA LEU A 404 -5.26 -9.98 -17.55
C LEU A 404 -4.92 -8.75 -18.40
N LEU A 405 -3.64 -8.38 -18.42
CA LEU A 405 -3.11 -7.23 -19.16
C LEU A 405 -2.24 -7.65 -20.36
N ASN A 406 -2.46 -8.85 -20.89
CA ASN A 406 -1.71 -9.33 -22.04
C ASN A 406 -1.92 -8.40 -23.24
N GLN A 407 -0.82 -8.02 -23.92
CA GLN A 407 -0.88 -7.14 -25.09
C GLN A 407 -1.34 -7.87 -26.36
N ASN A 408 -1.48 -9.20 -26.31
CA ASN A 408 -1.83 -10.06 -27.43
C ASN A 408 -3.16 -10.81 -27.24
N ALA A 409 -3.92 -10.51 -26.17
CA ALA A 409 -5.21 -11.16 -25.88
C ALA A 409 -6.10 -10.24 -25.03
N PHE A 410 -7.41 -10.48 -25.04
CA PHE A 410 -8.31 -9.88 -24.05
C PHE A 410 -8.11 -10.52 -22.67
N GLY A 411 -8.18 -9.69 -21.63
CA GLY A 411 -8.44 -10.14 -20.26
C GLY A 411 -9.94 -10.30 -20.01
N TYR A 412 -10.32 -11.15 -19.07
CA TYR A 412 -11.71 -11.44 -18.72
C TYR A 412 -11.93 -11.17 -17.23
N VAL A 413 -12.98 -10.41 -16.93
CA VAL A 413 -13.34 -9.95 -15.58
C VAL A 413 -14.86 -10.02 -15.42
N TYR A 414 -15.36 -9.99 -14.19
CA TYR A 414 -16.78 -9.77 -13.94
C TYR A 414 -17.05 -8.27 -13.77
N GLU A 415 -18.17 -7.80 -14.35
CA GLU A 415 -18.62 -6.43 -14.24
C GLU A 415 -19.09 -6.16 -12.82
N LYS A 416 -18.36 -5.29 -12.11
CA LYS A 416 -18.74 -4.80 -10.78
C LYS A 416 -20.10 -4.09 -10.87
N LEU A 417 -21.17 -4.77 -10.48
CA LEU A 417 -22.53 -4.21 -10.50
C LEU A 417 -22.75 -3.31 -9.28
N ASP A 418 -22.21 -2.09 -9.38
CA ASP A 418 -22.68 -0.81 -8.80
C ASP A 418 -21.45 0.12 -8.71
N VAL A 419 -21.48 1.31 -9.30
CA VAL A 419 -22.49 2.35 -9.12
C VAL A 419 -23.28 2.58 -10.41
N VAL A 420 -24.54 2.14 -10.46
CA VAL A 420 -25.56 2.97 -11.12
C VAL A 420 -25.46 4.33 -10.44
N PRO A 421 -25.23 5.45 -11.15
CA PRO A 421 -25.53 6.73 -10.55
C PRO A 421 -26.98 6.63 -10.17
N GLN A 422 -27.28 6.50 -8.86
CA GLN A 422 -28.58 6.90 -8.38
C GLN A 422 -28.81 8.22 -9.08
N ALA A 423 -29.89 8.27 -9.85
CA ALA A 423 -30.42 9.52 -10.30
C ALA A 423 -30.46 10.39 -9.04
N TYR A 424 -29.51 11.31 -8.93
CA TYR A 424 -29.84 12.61 -8.42
C TYR A 424 -30.94 13.03 -9.37
N GLU A 425 -32.18 12.77 -8.94
CA GLU A 425 -33.31 13.50 -9.45
C GLU A 425 -32.81 14.94 -9.56
N ILE A 426 -32.92 15.46 -10.77
CA ILE A 426 -32.90 16.89 -10.96
C ILE A 426 -34.09 17.38 -10.13
N SER A 427 -33.85 17.65 -8.85
CA SER A 427 -34.65 18.60 -8.11
C SER A 427 -34.52 19.88 -8.93
N PRO A 428 -35.62 20.33 -9.58
CA PRO A 428 -35.60 21.66 -10.15
C PRO A 428 -35.32 22.59 -8.98
N THR A 429 -34.49 23.60 -9.22
CA THR A 429 -33.84 24.44 -8.19
C THR A 429 -32.72 23.74 -7.41
N VAL A 430 -31.49 23.93 -7.88
CA VAL A 430 -30.42 24.31 -6.94
C VAL A 430 -30.93 25.57 -6.26
N LYS A 431 -31.63 25.41 -5.13
CA LYS A 431 -31.47 26.42 -4.10
C LYS A 431 -30.00 26.34 -3.75
N HIS A 432 -29.32 27.46 -3.94
CA HIS A 432 -28.15 27.77 -3.15
C HIS A 432 -28.42 27.27 -1.73
N GLU A 433 -27.80 26.17 -1.32
CA GLU A 433 -27.26 26.17 0.02
C GLU A 433 -26.20 27.26 -0.03
N VAL A 434 -26.67 28.48 0.24
CA VAL A 434 -25.94 29.37 1.11
C VAL A 434 -25.38 28.44 2.19
N MET A 435 -24.06 28.26 2.20
CA MET A 435 -23.39 27.74 3.38
C MET A 435 -24.01 28.53 4.53
N GLU A 436 -24.86 27.91 5.34
CA GLU A 436 -25.15 28.52 6.63
C GLU A 436 -23.77 28.75 7.25
N PRO A 437 -23.49 29.98 7.72
CA PRO A 437 -22.17 30.30 8.24
C PRO A 437 -21.87 29.28 9.33
N GLU A 438 -20.89 28.41 9.08
CA GLU A 438 -20.30 27.59 10.13
C GLU A 438 -19.99 28.58 11.25
N ALA A 439 -20.53 28.32 12.45
CA ALA A 439 -20.36 29.17 13.62
C ALA A 439 -18.90 29.63 13.67
N GLU A 440 -18.67 30.95 13.75
CA GLU A 440 -17.34 31.55 13.75
C GLU A 440 -16.47 30.80 14.76
N GLU A 441 -15.65 29.85 14.29
CA GLU A 441 -14.66 29.19 15.13
C GLU A 441 -13.72 30.30 15.60
N GLU A 442 -13.58 30.46 16.91
CA GLU A 442 -12.75 31.53 17.46
C GLU A 442 -11.32 31.43 16.89
N PRO A 443 -10.71 32.56 16.50
CA PRO A 443 -9.38 32.56 15.93
C PRO A 443 -8.40 31.90 16.89
N LEU A 444 -7.63 30.93 16.37
CA LEU A 444 -6.64 30.21 17.15
C LEU A 444 -5.55 31.17 17.64
N GLU A 445 -5.27 31.14 18.94
CA GLU A 445 -4.19 31.92 19.54
C GLU A 445 -2.82 31.48 19.01
N PHE A 446 -1.87 32.41 18.87
CA PHE A 446 -0.52 32.07 18.38
C PHE A 446 0.18 31.03 19.27
N GLN A 447 -0.11 31.06 20.58
CA GLN A 447 0.40 30.09 21.54
C GLN A 447 -0.04 28.65 21.22
N TRP A 448 -1.24 28.45 20.68
CA TRP A 448 -1.70 27.14 20.23
C TRP A 448 -0.78 26.58 19.14
N LEU A 449 -0.36 27.43 18.19
CA LEU A 449 0.52 27.02 17.11
C LEU A 449 1.91 26.59 17.62
N VAL A 450 2.45 27.32 18.61
CA VAL A 450 3.71 26.97 19.28
C VAL A 450 3.59 25.61 19.98
N GLU A 451 2.48 25.39 20.69
CA GLU A 451 2.27 24.16 21.46
C GLU A 451 2.01 22.93 20.62
N GLU A 452 1.33 23.08 19.49
CA GLU A 452 1.00 22.00 18.56
C GLU A 452 2.18 21.60 17.67
N THR A 453 3.02 22.57 17.28
CA THR A 453 4.15 22.32 16.37
C THR A 453 5.45 22.03 17.11
N LEU A 454 5.56 22.44 18.37
CA LEU A 454 6.78 22.38 19.18
C LEU A 454 7.98 23.10 18.53
N LEU A 455 7.71 24.03 17.60
CA LEU A 455 8.72 24.86 16.97
C LEU A 455 8.97 26.15 17.79
N PRO A 456 10.18 26.74 17.69
CA PRO A 456 10.45 28.02 18.32
C PRO A 456 9.48 29.10 17.84
N ALA A 457 8.93 29.89 18.77
CA ALA A 457 8.02 31.00 18.47
C ALA A 457 8.60 31.94 17.40
N SER A 458 9.89 32.27 17.48
CA SER A 458 10.58 33.14 16.53
C SER A 458 10.66 32.59 15.10
N LEU A 459 10.60 31.27 14.92
CA LEU A 459 10.53 30.64 13.59
C LEU A 459 9.10 30.71 13.04
N LEU A 460 8.12 30.39 13.87
CA LEU A 460 6.70 30.46 13.52
C LEU A 460 6.27 31.89 13.21
N GLU A 461 6.75 32.89 13.97
CA GLU A 461 6.53 34.31 13.71
C GLU A 461 7.01 34.70 12.31
N LYS A 462 8.18 34.20 11.89
CA LYS A 462 8.68 34.46 10.52
C LYS A 462 7.81 33.79 9.47
N MET A 463 7.39 32.54 9.68
CA MET A 463 6.50 31.83 8.75
C MET A 463 5.14 32.55 8.61
N VAL A 464 4.53 32.92 9.73
CA VAL A 464 3.27 33.68 9.79
C VAL A 464 3.43 35.05 9.16
N ALA A 465 4.53 35.77 9.43
CA ALA A 465 4.81 37.06 8.81
C ALA A 465 4.96 36.94 7.29
N THR A 466 5.66 35.91 6.79
CA THR A 466 5.77 35.64 5.34
C THR A 466 4.41 35.33 4.73
N LEU A 467 3.62 34.44 5.35
CA LEU A 467 2.28 34.07 4.89
C LEU A 467 1.25 35.20 5.02
N SER A 468 1.52 36.21 5.85
CA SER A 468 0.71 37.43 5.95
C SER A 468 1.23 38.56 5.05
N GLY A 469 2.38 38.34 4.40
CA GLY A 469 3.08 39.30 3.59
C GLY A 469 2.61 39.35 2.12
N PRO A 470 3.33 40.08 1.27
CA PRO A 470 2.98 40.23 -0.15
C PRO A 470 3.16 38.93 -0.97
N SER A 471 4.01 38.02 -0.49
CA SER A 471 4.35 36.74 -1.14
C SER A 471 4.03 35.56 -0.22
N PRO A 472 2.74 35.21 -0.01
CA PRO A 472 2.34 34.23 0.97
C PRO A 472 2.43 32.79 0.43
N GLN A 473 3.64 32.43 0.03
CA GLN A 473 3.96 31.09 -0.38
C GLN A 473 5.27 30.66 0.26
N ILE A 474 5.21 29.59 1.05
CA ILE A 474 6.37 29.05 1.74
C ILE A 474 6.59 27.59 1.38
N LEU A 475 7.83 27.14 1.49
CA LEU A 475 8.20 25.75 1.34
C LEU A 475 8.88 25.26 2.63
N LEU A 476 8.27 24.27 3.27
CA LEU A 476 8.85 23.58 4.42
C LEU A 476 9.75 22.46 3.89
N ALA A 477 11.06 22.67 3.93
CA ALA A 477 12.06 21.73 3.46
C ALA A 477 12.79 21.08 4.63
N GLY A 478 13.16 19.81 4.51
CA GLY A 478 14.03 19.18 5.50
C GLY A 478 14.10 17.68 5.40
N PRO A 479 14.97 17.06 6.21
CA PRO A 479 15.13 15.62 6.28
C PRO A 479 13.83 14.89 6.68
N PRO A 480 13.71 13.58 6.45
CA PRO A 480 12.53 12.84 6.87
C PRO A 480 12.35 12.87 8.40
N GLY A 481 11.09 12.87 8.82
CA GLY A 481 10.75 12.86 10.25
C GLY A 481 10.89 14.19 10.98
N THR A 482 11.03 15.33 10.29
CA THR A 482 11.07 16.68 10.91
C THR A 482 9.70 17.35 11.00
N SER A 483 8.61 16.57 10.98
CA SER A 483 7.23 17.03 11.18
C SER A 483 6.69 18.02 10.13
N LYS A 484 7.30 18.12 8.93
CA LYS A 484 6.92 19.08 7.88
C LYS A 484 5.42 19.10 7.53
N THR A 485 4.83 17.95 7.21
CA THR A 485 3.41 17.84 6.86
C THR A 485 2.50 18.21 8.04
N TRP A 486 2.88 17.83 9.26
CA TRP A 486 2.17 18.24 10.47
C TRP A 486 2.22 19.76 10.69
N VAL A 487 3.40 20.35 10.59
CA VAL A 487 3.59 21.81 10.71
C VAL A 487 2.81 22.55 9.63
N ALA A 488 2.83 22.07 8.38
CA ALA A 488 2.06 22.67 7.28
C ALA A 488 0.55 22.67 7.58
N GLN A 489 0.01 21.56 8.10
CA GLN A 489 -1.40 21.44 8.46
C GLN A 489 -1.78 22.37 9.62
N ARG A 490 -0.96 22.44 10.67
CA ARG A 490 -1.22 23.30 11.84
C ARG A 490 -1.08 24.79 11.50
N LEU A 491 -0.06 25.14 10.72
CA LEU A 491 0.13 26.50 10.22
C LEU A 491 -1.01 26.90 9.28
N ALA A 492 -1.45 26.02 8.38
CA ALA A 492 -2.61 26.29 7.52
C ALA A 492 -3.88 26.55 8.33
N LEU A 493 -4.13 25.74 9.37
CA LEU A 493 -5.29 25.89 10.25
C LEU A 493 -5.26 27.20 11.04
N TYR A 494 -4.09 27.55 11.57
CA TYR A 494 -3.86 28.82 12.24
C TYR A 494 -4.11 29.99 11.28
N MET A 495 -3.49 29.98 10.09
CA MET A 495 -3.67 31.03 9.09
C MET A 495 -5.13 31.15 8.67
N ALA A 496 -5.84 30.02 8.47
CA ALA A 496 -7.26 30.01 8.11
C ALA A 496 -8.20 30.47 9.25
N GLY A 497 -7.68 30.71 10.47
CA GLY A 497 -8.48 31.07 11.64
C GLY A 497 -9.38 29.92 12.10
N GLY A 498 -8.85 28.69 12.16
CA GLY A 498 -9.61 27.50 12.55
C GLY A 498 -10.46 26.86 11.44
N ARG A 499 -10.83 27.63 10.41
CA ARG A 499 -11.71 27.16 9.32
C ARG A 499 -11.07 26.07 8.44
N LYS A 500 -11.32 24.81 8.78
CA LYS A 500 -10.87 23.64 8.00
C LYS A 500 -11.42 23.65 6.57
N SER A 501 -12.64 24.15 6.38
CA SER A 501 -13.29 24.29 5.07
C SER A 501 -12.54 25.25 4.12
N ALA A 502 -11.67 26.11 4.64
CA ALA A 502 -10.81 27.01 3.86
C ALA A 502 -9.43 26.43 3.48
N ILE A 503 -9.17 25.18 3.87
CA ILE A 503 -7.91 24.49 3.60
C ILE A 503 -8.15 23.42 2.52
N ARG A 504 -7.24 23.33 1.55
CA ARG A 504 -7.18 22.23 0.59
C ARG A 504 -5.79 21.62 0.62
N THR A 505 -5.71 20.29 0.70
CA THR A 505 -4.43 19.56 0.66
C THR A 505 -4.35 18.75 -0.62
N VAL A 506 -3.25 18.90 -1.33
CA VAL A 506 -2.93 18.16 -2.55
C VAL A 506 -1.60 17.46 -2.33
N GLN A 507 -1.57 16.14 -2.54
CA GLN A 507 -0.33 15.37 -2.52
C GLN A 507 0.16 15.18 -3.97
N PHE A 508 1.38 15.65 -4.26
CA PHE A 508 1.94 15.53 -5.60
C PHE A 508 2.54 14.15 -5.87
N HIS A 509 2.38 13.71 -7.12
CA HIS A 509 2.93 12.47 -7.65
C HIS A 509 3.35 12.69 -9.12
N PRO A 510 4.17 11.80 -9.72
CA PRO A 510 4.79 12.07 -11.03
C PRO A 510 3.80 12.29 -12.20
N SER A 511 2.55 11.86 -12.03
CA SER A 511 1.48 12.00 -13.04
C SER A 511 0.53 13.17 -12.77
N TYR A 512 0.78 14.00 -11.76
CA TYR A 512 -0.02 15.20 -11.49
C TYR A 512 0.24 16.25 -12.58
N THR A 513 -0.81 16.95 -13.03
CA THR A 513 -0.79 17.79 -14.24
C THR A 513 -1.39 19.18 -14.02
N TYR A 514 -1.07 20.11 -14.91
CA TYR A 514 -1.63 21.47 -14.94
C TYR A 514 -3.16 21.43 -15.00
N GLU A 515 -3.70 20.54 -15.82
CA GLU A 515 -5.13 20.40 -16.08
C GLU A 515 -5.94 19.96 -14.86
N SER A 516 -5.28 19.43 -13.83
CA SER A 516 -5.91 19.05 -12.56
C SER A 516 -5.68 20.10 -11.47
N PHE A 517 -4.69 20.98 -11.65
CA PHE A 517 -4.30 21.97 -10.65
C PHE A 517 -4.89 23.34 -10.91
N ILE A 518 -4.84 23.81 -12.16
CA ILE A 518 -5.29 25.15 -12.56
C ILE A 518 -6.61 25.04 -13.32
N GLU A 519 -6.58 24.50 -14.54
CA GLU A 519 -7.77 24.34 -15.38
C GLU A 519 -7.50 23.40 -16.54
N GLY A 520 -8.53 22.67 -16.97
CA GLY A 520 -8.41 21.78 -18.12
C GLY A 520 -9.76 21.53 -18.76
N LEU A 521 -9.74 21.28 -20.06
CA LEU A 521 -10.92 20.81 -20.76
C LEU A 521 -11.27 19.40 -20.27
N ARG A 522 -12.54 19.20 -19.92
CA ARG A 522 -13.11 17.88 -19.64
C ARG A 522 -14.34 17.69 -20.52
N PRO A 523 -14.53 16.48 -21.06
CA PRO A 523 -15.73 16.18 -21.82
C PRO A 523 -16.94 16.14 -20.88
N LYS A 524 -18.02 16.84 -21.23
CA LYS A 524 -19.33 16.77 -20.56
C LYS A 524 -20.40 16.34 -21.56
N ALA A 525 -21.22 15.39 -21.13
CA ALA A 525 -22.33 14.91 -21.93
C ALA A 525 -23.48 15.93 -21.90
N THR A 526 -23.95 16.33 -23.07
CA THR A 526 -25.16 17.14 -23.29
C THR A 526 -26.18 16.35 -24.09
N SER A 527 -27.44 16.79 -24.10
CA SER A 527 -28.53 16.15 -24.87
C SER A 527 -28.27 16.10 -26.38
N THR A 528 -27.31 16.89 -26.87
CA THR A 528 -26.91 16.96 -28.27
C THR A 528 -25.45 16.56 -28.49
N GLY A 529 -24.74 15.94 -27.52
CA GLY A 529 -23.40 15.33 -27.70
C GLY A 529 -22.36 15.59 -26.61
N VAL A 530 -21.10 15.24 -26.89
CA VAL A 530 -19.95 15.56 -26.02
C VAL A 530 -19.48 16.98 -26.31
N GLN A 531 -19.55 17.83 -25.29
CA GLN A 531 -19.00 19.18 -25.34
C GLN A 531 -17.82 19.23 -24.37
N PHE A 532 -16.67 19.77 -24.81
CA PHE A 532 -15.58 20.06 -23.89
C PHE A 532 -15.96 21.28 -23.06
N GLU A 533 -16.17 21.04 -21.77
CA GLU A 533 -16.35 22.10 -20.80
C GLU A 533 -15.00 22.36 -20.12
N LEU A 534 -14.64 23.63 -20.03
CA LEU A 534 -13.52 24.03 -19.19
C LEU A 534 -13.87 23.71 -17.75
N THR A 535 -13.13 22.78 -17.15
CA THR A 535 -13.29 22.40 -15.75
C THR A 535 -12.20 23.08 -14.93
N PRO A 536 -12.57 23.78 -13.84
CA PRO A 536 -11.59 24.35 -12.93
C PRO A 536 -10.79 23.23 -12.26
N GLY A 537 -9.48 23.42 -12.14
CA GLY A 537 -8.66 22.62 -11.23
C GLY A 537 -8.73 23.18 -9.80
N ILE A 538 -8.01 22.54 -8.87
CA ILE A 538 -8.05 22.86 -7.44
C ILE A 538 -7.92 24.36 -7.13
N VAL A 539 -7.01 25.06 -7.80
CA VAL A 539 -6.79 26.50 -7.56
C VAL A 539 -8.04 27.30 -7.93
N LEU A 540 -8.61 27.06 -9.11
CA LEU A 540 -9.82 27.75 -9.55
C LEU A 540 -11.05 27.34 -8.74
N GLU A 541 -11.16 26.08 -8.32
CA GLU A 541 -12.23 25.64 -7.41
C GLU A 541 -12.19 26.42 -6.09
N VAL A 542 -11.01 26.59 -5.49
CA VAL A 542 -10.83 27.39 -4.28
C VAL A 542 -11.19 28.84 -4.53
N VAL A 543 -10.68 29.46 -5.60
CA VAL A 543 -10.99 30.86 -5.94
C VAL A 543 -12.50 31.06 -6.18
N ASN A 544 -13.17 30.12 -6.85
CA ASN A 544 -14.61 30.16 -7.07
C ASN A 544 -15.38 30.05 -5.73
N SER A 545 -14.93 29.20 -4.82
CA SER A 545 -15.52 29.09 -3.47
C SER A 545 -15.33 30.39 -2.65
N MET A 546 -14.17 31.04 -2.76
CA MET A 546 -13.91 32.33 -2.13
C MET A 546 -14.82 33.42 -2.70
N ALA A 547 -15.03 33.41 -4.02
CA ALA A 547 -15.92 34.34 -4.72
C ALA A 547 -17.37 34.17 -4.25
N ALA A 548 -17.86 32.94 -4.21
CA ALA A 548 -19.21 32.62 -3.76
C ALA A 548 -19.47 33.04 -2.31
N ALA A 549 -18.46 32.94 -1.45
CA ALA A 549 -18.53 33.35 -0.06
C ALA A 549 -18.25 34.86 0.16
N GLY A 550 -17.91 35.63 -0.88
CA GLY A 550 -17.55 37.05 -0.75
C GLY A 550 -16.19 37.30 -0.08
N HIS A 551 -15.34 36.28 0.02
CA HIS A 551 -14.05 36.32 0.71
C HIS A 551 -12.89 36.75 -0.19
N LEU A 552 -13.10 37.05 -1.48
CA LEU A 552 -12.00 37.38 -2.38
C LEU A 552 -11.23 38.62 -1.92
N ASN A 553 -9.92 38.44 -1.71
CA ASN A 553 -9.00 39.48 -1.23
C ASN A 553 -9.35 40.05 0.16
N ASP A 554 -10.22 39.38 0.93
CA ASP A 554 -10.47 39.76 2.32
C ASP A 554 -9.33 39.23 3.22
N PRO A 555 -8.52 40.12 3.83
CA PRO A 555 -7.43 39.71 4.71
C PRO A 555 -7.91 38.97 5.97
N LYS A 556 -9.19 39.07 6.34
CA LYS A 556 -9.77 38.36 7.48
C LYS A 556 -10.18 36.92 7.15
N CYS A 557 -10.31 36.59 5.86
CA CYS A 557 -10.78 35.28 5.40
C CYS A 557 -9.74 34.59 4.51
N PRO A 558 -8.53 34.26 4.99
CA PRO A 558 -7.51 33.59 4.20
C PRO A 558 -7.89 32.14 3.87
N TYR A 559 -7.45 31.67 2.69
CA TYR A 559 -7.59 30.29 2.24
C TYR A 559 -6.21 29.70 2.02
N VAL A 560 -6.02 28.42 2.28
CA VAL A 560 -4.69 27.78 2.22
C VAL A 560 -4.71 26.54 1.35
N ILE A 561 -3.79 26.48 0.38
CA ILE A 561 -3.51 25.27 -0.39
C ILE A 561 -2.18 24.66 0.10
N ILE A 562 -2.24 23.44 0.62
CA ILE A 562 -1.07 22.66 1.03
C ILE A 562 -0.63 21.79 -0.16
N LEU A 563 0.63 21.93 -0.56
CA LEU A 563 1.29 21.14 -1.61
C LEU A 563 2.22 20.11 -0.94
N ASP A 564 1.69 18.94 -0.61
CA ASP A 564 2.44 17.89 0.09
C ASP A 564 3.29 17.07 -0.89
N GLU A 565 4.51 16.71 -0.46
CA GLU A 565 5.50 16.01 -1.31
C GLU A 565 5.76 16.75 -2.63
N ALA A 566 5.96 18.07 -2.54
CA ALA A 566 5.99 18.96 -3.69
C ALA A 566 7.05 18.56 -4.74
N ASN A 567 8.16 17.95 -4.30
CA ASN A 567 9.22 17.45 -5.14
C ASN A 567 8.85 16.23 -6.02
N ARG A 568 7.75 15.53 -5.76
CA ARG A 568 7.37 14.31 -6.48
C ARG A 568 6.65 14.55 -7.82
N ALA A 569 6.35 15.81 -8.15
CA ALA A 569 5.82 16.21 -9.46
C ALA A 569 6.75 17.23 -10.13
N ASN A 570 6.59 17.40 -11.45
CA ASN A 570 7.22 18.50 -12.16
C ASN A 570 6.47 19.81 -11.83
N LEU A 571 6.85 20.42 -10.71
CA LEU A 571 6.25 21.65 -10.18
C LEU A 571 6.13 22.78 -11.20
N PRO A 572 7.17 23.12 -11.99
CA PRO A 572 7.03 24.15 -13.02
C PRO A 572 5.92 23.87 -14.02
N LYS A 573 5.79 22.60 -14.45
CA LYS A 573 4.73 22.18 -15.37
C LYS A 573 3.35 22.22 -14.74
N VAL A 574 3.23 21.85 -13.45
CA VAL A 574 1.94 21.83 -12.74
C VAL A 574 1.46 23.23 -12.39
N LEU A 575 2.37 24.11 -11.94
CA LEU A 575 2.04 25.47 -11.50
C LEU A 575 1.77 26.43 -12.67
N GLY A 576 2.40 26.21 -13.83
CA GLY A 576 2.20 27.02 -15.03
C GLY A 576 2.33 28.52 -14.76
N GLU A 577 1.28 29.29 -15.08
CA GLU A 577 1.23 30.75 -14.92
C GLU A 577 1.29 31.20 -13.46
N LEU A 578 1.02 30.34 -12.47
CA LEU A 578 1.15 30.72 -11.06
C LEU A 578 2.59 31.10 -10.71
N LEU A 579 3.59 30.57 -11.41
CA LEU A 579 4.98 31.00 -11.21
C LEU A 579 5.18 32.49 -11.49
N PHE A 580 4.43 33.06 -12.43
CA PHE A 580 4.42 34.49 -12.68
C PHE A 580 3.67 35.23 -11.57
N LEU A 581 2.47 34.75 -11.21
CA LEU A 581 1.60 35.39 -10.22
C LEU A 581 2.15 35.33 -8.78
N PHE A 582 3.04 34.39 -8.47
CA PHE A 582 3.76 34.37 -7.19
C PHE A 582 4.74 35.54 -7.03
N GLU A 583 5.25 36.13 -8.12
CA GLU A 583 6.05 37.37 -8.06
C GLU A 583 5.21 38.62 -8.33
N TYR A 584 4.27 38.53 -9.27
CA TYR A 584 3.46 39.66 -9.73
C TYR A 584 2.00 39.49 -9.32
N ARG A 585 1.75 39.31 -8.02
CA ARG A 585 0.44 38.91 -7.48
C ARG A 585 -0.69 39.92 -7.71
N ASN A 586 -0.33 41.18 -7.95
CA ASN A 586 -1.29 42.24 -8.27
C ASN A 586 -1.66 42.32 -9.76
N GLU A 587 -0.92 41.61 -10.62
CA GLU A 587 -1.17 41.59 -12.06
C GLU A 587 -2.23 40.54 -12.41
N ALA A 588 -2.89 40.75 -13.54
CA ALA A 588 -3.73 39.74 -14.17
C ALA A 588 -2.95 39.08 -15.32
N ILE A 589 -3.12 37.78 -15.48
CA ILE A 589 -2.56 37.02 -16.60
C ILE A 589 -3.66 36.22 -17.27
N ARG A 590 -3.45 35.90 -18.55
CA ARG A 590 -4.27 34.93 -19.26
C ARG A 590 -3.76 33.52 -18.93
N LEU A 591 -4.64 32.68 -18.37
CA LEU A 591 -4.40 31.24 -18.24
C LEU A 591 -4.56 30.56 -19.61
N GLN A 592 -4.30 29.25 -19.67
CA GLN A 592 -4.36 28.49 -20.91
C GLN A 592 -5.71 28.62 -21.64
N TYR A 593 -6.81 28.63 -20.90
CA TYR A 593 -8.18 28.73 -21.41
C TYR A 593 -8.95 29.93 -20.82
N THR A 594 -8.66 30.35 -19.58
CA THR A 594 -9.28 31.52 -18.94
C THR A 594 -8.58 32.83 -19.35
N LYS A 595 -9.36 33.77 -19.90
CA LYS A 595 -8.83 35.00 -20.52
C LYS A 595 -8.15 35.96 -19.55
N GLU A 596 -8.64 36.05 -18.31
CA GLU A 596 -8.12 36.96 -17.30
C GLU A 596 -8.26 36.30 -15.93
N PHE A 597 -7.12 36.06 -15.27
CA PHE A 597 -7.03 35.49 -13.94
C PHE A 597 -6.05 36.30 -13.10
N LYS A 598 -6.47 36.60 -11.88
CA LYS A 598 -5.64 37.23 -10.85
C LYS A 598 -5.69 36.36 -9.61
N LEU A 599 -4.52 36.04 -9.07
CA LEU A 599 -4.41 35.24 -7.86
C LEU A 599 -4.88 36.06 -6.65
N PRO A 600 -5.90 35.62 -5.87
CA PRO A 600 -6.38 36.39 -4.73
C PRO A 600 -5.29 36.62 -3.68
N SER A 601 -5.24 37.82 -3.10
CA SER A 601 -4.22 38.23 -2.13
C SER A 601 -4.27 37.44 -0.83
N ASN A 602 -5.41 36.83 -0.53
CA ASN A 602 -5.65 36.01 0.65
C ASN A 602 -5.64 34.50 0.36
N LEU A 603 -5.21 34.05 -0.83
CA LEU A 603 -4.95 32.64 -1.13
C LEU A 603 -3.46 32.29 -0.91
N LEU A 604 -3.19 31.49 0.12
CA LEU A 604 -1.85 31.17 0.61
C LEU A 604 -1.41 29.77 0.17
N PHE A 605 -0.11 29.56 0.00
CA PHE A 605 0.45 28.25 -0.40
C PHE A 605 1.50 27.77 0.60
N ILE A 606 1.36 26.52 1.05
CA ILE A 606 2.35 25.88 1.94
C ILE A 606 2.79 24.57 1.31
N GLY A 607 4.01 24.53 0.81
CA GLY A 607 4.60 23.30 0.28
C GLY A 607 5.36 22.52 1.34
N THR A 608 5.43 21.19 1.20
CA THR A 608 6.36 20.34 1.97
C THR A 608 7.32 19.63 1.02
N MET A 609 8.56 19.45 1.45
CA MET A 609 9.57 18.80 0.62
C MET A 609 10.61 18.03 1.44
N ASN A 610 10.86 16.78 1.07
CA ASN A 610 11.95 15.99 1.62
C ASN A 610 13.27 16.36 0.93
N THR A 611 14.32 16.65 1.72
CA THR A 611 15.64 17.03 1.18
C THR A 611 16.61 15.86 0.96
N ALA A 612 16.30 14.68 1.53
CA ALA A 612 17.14 13.49 1.42
C ALA A 612 17.03 12.79 0.05
N ASP A 613 15.95 13.02 -0.70
CA ASP A 613 15.70 12.38 -2.00
C ASP A 613 16.77 12.76 -3.03
N ARG A 614 17.68 11.80 -3.33
CA ARG A 614 18.77 11.97 -4.31
C ARG A 614 18.27 12.22 -5.73
N SER A 615 17.10 11.69 -6.08
CA SER A 615 16.47 11.86 -7.41
C SER A 615 15.99 13.29 -7.68
N ILE A 616 15.97 14.16 -6.66
CA ILE A 616 15.34 15.49 -6.72
C ILE A 616 16.18 16.58 -6.00
N ARG A 617 17.51 16.40 -5.90
CA ARG A 617 18.40 17.31 -5.16
C ARG A 617 18.48 18.76 -5.69
N SER A 618 17.89 19.07 -6.84
CA SER A 618 17.71 20.45 -7.29
C SER A 618 16.22 20.82 -7.26
N ILE A 619 15.82 21.60 -6.24
CA ILE A 619 14.65 22.47 -6.40
C ILE A 619 14.94 23.34 -7.63
N ASP A 620 14.01 23.39 -8.58
CA ASP A 620 14.13 24.31 -9.72
C ASP A 620 14.46 25.71 -9.19
N ALA A 621 15.49 26.36 -9.75
CA ALA A 621 15.87 27.71 -9.40
C ALA A 621 14.67 28.69 -9.53
N ALA A 622 13.73 28.40 -10.43
CA ALA A 622 12.48 29.16 -10.56
C ALA A 622 11.61 29.07 -9.29
N LEU A 623 11.51 27.91 -8.64
CA LEU A 623 10.70 27.74 -7.43
C LEU A 623 11.37 28.37 -6.22
N ARG A 624 12.70 28.24 -6.07
CA ARG A 624 13.44 28.89 -4.97
C ARG A 624 13.34 30.41 -5.00
N ARG A 625 13.09 31.01 -6.17
CA ARG A 625 12.87 32.47 -6.31
C ARG A 625 11.44 32.90 -5.99
N ARG A 626 10.51 31.96 -5.83
CA ARG A 626 9.07 32.23 -5.69
C ARG A 626 8.53 31.80 -4.34
N PHE A 627 9.13 30.79 -3.72
CA PHE A 627 8.81 30.33 -2.37
C PHE A 627 9.90 30.75 -1.40
N ASP A 628 9.49 31.29 -0.25
CA ASP A 628 10.39 31.41 0.88
C ASP A 628 10.57 30.04 1.52
N VAL A 629 11.82 29.56 1.56
CA VAL A 629 12.15 28.22 2.03
C VAL A 629 12.48 28.28 3.51
N PHE A 630 11.72 27.55 4.33
CA PHE A 630 11.99 27.33 5.74
C PHE A 630 12.52 25.91 5.94
N GLU A 631 13.76 25.81 6.40
CA GLU A 631 14.40 24.53 6.66
C GLU A 631 14.00 24.02 8.07
N LEU A 632 13.28 22.91 8.13
CA LEU A 632 12.96 22.20 9.35
C LEU A 632 14.02 21.13 9.60
N THR A 633 14.94 21.43 10.49
CA THR A 633 16.00 20.52 10.93
C THR A 633 15.52 19.61 12.05
N PRO A 634 16.21 18.47 12.29
CA PRO A 634 16.03 17.71 13.52
C PRO A 634 16.18 18.62 14.74
N ASN A 635 15.31 18.43 15.74
CA ASN A 635 15.21 19.30 16.90
C ASN A 635 15.06 18.41 18.15
N SER A 636 16.13 18.29 18.93
CA SER A 636 16.12 17.55 20.20
C SER A 636 15.33 18.27 21.28
N GLU A 637 15.25 19.60 21.27
CA GLU A 637 14.44 20.37 22.21
C GLU A 637 12.94 20.08 22.03
N ALA A 638 12.49 19.82 20.79
CA ALA A 638 11.11 19.40 20.53
C ALA A 638 10.79 18.06 21.24
N LEU A 639 11.75 17.13 21.32
CA LEU A 639 11.58 15.90 22.12
C LEU A 639 11.50 16.21 23.61
N THR A 640 12.38 17.07 24.12
CA THR A 640 12.36 17.48 25.52
C THR A 640 11.03 18.15 25.89
N ASN A 641 10.51 19.01 25.03
CA ASN A 641 9.22 19.67 25.22
C ASN A 641 8.03 18.70 25.09
N TYR A 642 8.14 17.69 24.23
CA TYR A 642 7.12 16.64 24.11
C TYR A 642 7.05 15.79 25.38
N TYR A 643 8.20 15.32 25.86
CA TYR A 643 8.26 14.41 27.00
C TYR A 643 8.04 15.10 28.34
N SER A 644 8.39 16.38 28.48
CA SER A 644 8.07 17.17 29.68
C SER A 644 6.57 17.24 29.96
N LYS A 645 5.72 17.27 28.90
CA LYS A 645 4.26 17.18 29.02
C LYS A 645 3.77 15.81 29.49
N THR A 646 4.55 14.74 29.25
CA THR A 646 4.20 13.36 29.62
C THR A 646 4.83 12.89 30.93
N GLY A 647 5.73 13.67 31.52
CA GLY A 647 6.47 13.31 32.72
C GLY A 647 7.57 12.25 32.52
N GLN A 648 7.98 11.99 31.28
CA GLN A 648 9.05 11.03 30.95
C GLN A 648 10.41 11.74 30.77
N ASP A 649 11.51 11.06 31.08
CA ASP A 649 12.87 11.59 30.86
C ASP A 649 13.25 11.50 29.37
N SER A 650 13.49 12.65 28.74
CA SER A 650 13.88 12.73 27.32
C SER A 650 15.37 12.62 27.08
N ARG A 651 16.22 12.75 28.12
CA ARG A 651 17.66 13.00 27.94
C ARG A 651 18.34 11.93 27.09
N ALA A 652 18.17 10.66 27.44
CA ALA A 652 18.78 9.55 26.71
C ALA A 652 18.36 9.54 25.23
N VAL A 653 17.07 9.76 24.94
CA VAL A 653 16.54 9.76 23.57
C VAL A 653 17.07 10.96 22.78
N ALA A 654 17.05 12.14 23.38
CA ALA A 654 17.53 13.38 22.79
C ALA A 654 19.05 13.34 22.52
N ASP A 655 19.85 12.85 23.47
CA ASP A 655 21.31 12.75 23.34
C ASP A 655 21.70 11.77 22.23
N GLY A 656 21.04 10.61 22.15
CA GLY A 656 21.30 9.67 21.07
C GLY A 656 20.86 10.20 19.70
N LEU A 657 19.78 10.98 19.61
CA LEU A 657 19.40 11.67 18.37
C LEU A 657 20.45 12.69 17.93
N ILE A 658 20.99 13.46 18.88
CA ILE A 658 22.07 14.43 18.61
C ILE A 658 23.31 13.68 18.09
N SER A 659 23.70 12.60 18.77
CA SER A 659 24.86 11.78 18.40
C SER A 659 24.70 11.14 17.01
N LEU A 660 23.54 10.55 16.73
CA LEU A 660 23.21 9.96 15.43
C LEU A 660 23.30 10.99 14.32
N ASN A 661 22.67 12.15 14.51
CA ASN A 661 22.66 13.20 13.50
C ASN A 661 24.04 13.84 13.30
N ALA A 662 24.87 13.92 14.34
CA ALA A 662 26.26 14.37 14.20
C ALA A 662 27.07 13.39 13.33
N ALA A 663 26.88 12.09 13.52
CA ALA A 663 27.52 11.07 12.68
C ALA A 663 27.03 11.14 11.22
N LEU A 664 25.71 11.13 10.99
CA LEU A 664 25.13 11.19 9.64
C LEU A 664 25.52 12.47 8.88
N ALA A 665 25.57 13.61 9.57
CA ALA A 665 25.98 14.87 8.98
C ALA A 665 27.48 14.90 8.63
N GLY A 666 28.31 14.20 9.40
CA GLY A 666 29.75 14.06 9.15
C GLY A 666 30.07 13.11 8.01
N ASP A 667 29.37 11.96 7.94
CA ASP A 667 29.65 10.91 6.96
C ASP A 667 28.95 11.13 5.60
N ILE A 668 27.80 11.82 5.59
CA ILE A 668 27.04 12.12 4.36
C ILE A 668 26.87 13.63 4.18
N ASP A 669 25.83 14.20 4.80
CA ASP A 669 25.53 15.64 4.82
C ASP A 669 24.32 15.93 5.75
N ARG A 670 24.05 17.22 5.97
CA ARG A 670 22.93 17.69 6.79
C ARG A 670 21.53 17.26 6.31
N HIS A 671 21.36 16.92 5.04
CA HIS A 671 20.06 16.55 4.46
C HIS A 671 19.69 15.09 4.73
N HIS A 672 20.66 14.26 5.11
CA HIS A 672 20.49 12.84 5.47
C HIS A 672 20.42 12.63 7.00
N THR A 673 20.13 13.69 7.75
CA THR A 673 19.85 13.58 9.19
C THR A 673 18.45 13.02 9.43
N ILE A 674 18.20 12.54 10.64
CA ILE A 674 16.94 11.92 11.08
C ILE A 674 16.18 12.89 11.96
N GLY A 675 14.91 13.13 11.63
CA GLY A 675 14.06 14.01 12.41
C GLY A 675 13.54 13.40 13.73
N HIS A 676 13.11 14.28 14.62
CA HIS A 676 12.67 13.94 15.97
C HIS A 676 11.33 13.18 16.02
N SER A 677 10.46 13.30 15.01
CA SER A 677 9.11 12.70 15.07
C SER A 677 9.10 11.16 15.16
N PHE A 678 10.16 10.49 14.68
CA PHE A 678 10.34 9.05 14.88
C PHE A 678 10.28 8.65 16.36
N PHE A 679 10.78 9.54 17.21
CA PHE A 679 10.92 9.34 18.65
C PHE A 679 9.83 10.02 19.47
N MET A 680 8.79 10.61 18.87
CA MET A 680 7.67 11.20 19.63
C MET A 680 6.62 10.13 19.94
N LYS A 681 6.87 9.30 20.97
CA LYS A 681 5.98 8.22 21.42
C LYS A 681 5.52 8.47 22.85
N ARG A 682 4.25 8.18 23.15
CA ARG A 682 3.68 8.43 24.49
C ARG A 682 4.28 7.51 25.56
N ASP A 683 4.77 6.35 25.18
CA ASP A 683 5.19 5.24 26.03
C ASP A 683 6.63 4.82 25.74
N MET A 684 7.53 5.79 25.54
CA MET A 684 8.91 5.51 25.12
C MET A 684 9.65 4.61 26.11
N SER A 685 10.18 3.50 25.60
CA SER A 685 10.97 2.51 26.32
C SER A 685 12.19 2.11 25.50
N GLN A 686 13.15 1.41 26.12
CA GLN A 686 14.30 0.84 25.40
C GLN A 686 13.86 -0.13 24.29
N ASP A 687 12.77 -0.88 24.49
CA ASP A 687 12.23 -1.80 23.49
C ASP A 687 11.61 -1.05 22.31
N ILE A 688 10.84 0.02 22.58
CA ILE A 688 10.27 0.88 21.53
C ILE A 688 11.36 1.60 20.75
N LEU A 689 12.41 2.07 21.44
CA LEU A 689 13.56 2.69 20.80
C LEU A 689 14.29 1.71 19.86
N ARG A 690 14.41 0.44 20.28
CA ARG A 690 14.95 -0.65 19.45
C ARG A 690 14.07 -0.95 18.24
N ASP A 691 12.75 -1.04 18.43
CA ASP A 691 11.80 -1.22 17.33
C ASP A 691 11.87 -0.05 16.32
N ILE A 692 12.01 1.19 16.80
CA ILE A 692 12.21 2.37 15.96
C ILE A 692 13.52 2.22 15.18
N TRP A 693 14.60 1.84 15.85
CA TRP A 693 15.89 1.65 15.21
C TRP A 693 15.83 0.60 14.10
N GLU A 694 15.40 -0.62 14.42
CA GLU A 694 15.47 -1.77 13.52
C GLU A 694 14.51 -1.67 12.33
N ARG A 695 13.33 -1.07 12.54
CA ARG A 695 12.25 -1.10 11.54
C ARG A 695 12.13 0.18 10.73
N GLN A 696 12.69 1.29 11.22
CA GLN A 696 12.51 2.60 10.59
C GLN A 696 13.86 3.27 10.33
N LEU A 697 14.73 3.41 11.34
CA LEU A 697 15.95 4.19 11.19
C LEU A 697 17.04 3.43 10.43
N PHE A 698 17.34 2.20 10.83
CA PHE A 698 18.40 1.42 10.19
C PHE A 698 18.10 1.12 8.72
N PRO A 699 16.88 0.71 8.30
CA PRO A 699 16.57 0.56 6.87
C PRO A 699 16.73 1.86 6.07
N LEU A 700 16.37 3.00 6.67
CA LEU A 700 16.55 4.32 6.05
C LEU A 700 18.04 4.71 5.94
N ILE A 701 18.83 4.45 6.98
CA ILE A 701 20.28 4.65 6.97
C ILE A 701 20.95 3.72 5.95
N GLU A 702 20.51 2.47 5.85
CA GLU A 702 20.97 1.51 4.84
C GLU A 702 20.69 2.03 3.42
N GLU A 703 19.52 2.63 3.18
CA GLU A 703 19.22 3.29 1.90
C GLU A 703 20.14 4.50 1.64
N TYR A 704 20.47 5.29 2.67
CA TYR A 704 21.40 6.41 2.53
C TYR A 704 22.82 5.96 2.13
N PHE A 705 23.24 4.81 2.64
CA PHE A 705 24.51 4.16 2.36
C PHE A 705 24.38 3.00 1.36
N PHE A 706 23.41 3.05 0.44
CA PHE A 706 23.15 1.97 -0.53
C PHE A 706 24.42 1.51 -1.28
N ASP A 707 25.31 2.45 -1.63
CA ASP A 707 26.58 2.17 -2.33
C ASP A 707 27.73 1.76 -1.39
N GLN A 708 27.55 1.86 -0.06
CA GLN A 708 28.57 1.67 0.97
C GLN A 708 28.00 0.93 2.21
N PRO A 709 27.53 -0.32 2.05
CA PRO A 709 26.85 -1.07 3.11
C PRO A 709 27.72 -1.30 4.36
N ASP A 710 29.05 -1.35 4.20
CA ASP A 710 29.98 -1.48 5.33
C ASP A 710 29.89 -0.26 6.27
N LEU A 711 29.73 0.95 5.72
CA LEU A 711 29.54 2.16 6.54
C LEU A 711 28.19 2.17 7.23
N ALA A 712 27.13 1.62 6.61
CA ALA A 712 25.84 1.46 7.25
C ALA A 712 25.93 0.55 8.49
N GLY A 713 26.72 -0.53 8.40
CA GLY A 713 26.96 -1.48 9.48
C GLY A 713 27.62 -0.87 10.74
N ASP A 714 28.35 0.23 10.58
CA ASP A 714 28.96 0.97 11.70
C ASP A 714 27.95 1.81 12.50
N TYR A 715 26.73 1.95 11.98
CA TYR A 715 25.60 2.57 12.69
C TYR A 715 24.85 1.46 13.44
N THR A 716 25.01 1.44 14.76
CA THR A 716 24.32 0.50 15.66
C THR A 716 23.55 1.27 16.73
N ILE A 717 22.46 0.69 17.25
CA ILE A 717 21.70 1.33 18.32
C ILE A 717 22.57 1.55 19.56
N GLU A 718 23.44 0.59 19.92
CA GLU A 718 24.32 0.70 21.09
C GLU A 718 25.33 1.84 20.97
N ARG A 719 25.72 2.24 19.75
CA ARG A 719 26.61 3.38 19.50
C ARG A 719 25.96 4.70 19.90
N PHE A 720 24.67 4.86 19.66
CA PHE A 720 23.95 6.12 19.84
C PHE A 720 23.10 6.15 21.13
N TRP A 721 22.59 5.00 21.54
CA TRP A 721 21.82 4.80 22.77
C TRP A 721 22.41 3.62 23.56
N PRO A 722 23.52 3.83 24.29
CA PRO A 722 24.12 2.77 25.10
C PRO A 722 23.18 2.35 26.23
N ARG A 723 23.15 1.06 26.55
CA ARG A 723 22.26 0.47 27.59
C ARG A 723 22.50 1.01 29.01
N ASN A 724 23.51 1.88 29.22
CA ASN A 724 23.90 2.41 30.52
C ASN A 724 24.17 3.93 30.45
N VAL A 725 23.21 4.74 30.90
CA VAL A 725 23.53 5.94 31.68
C VAL A 725 22.64 5.87 32.93
N SER A 726 23.31 5.63 34.06
CA SER A 726 22.78 5.54 35.41
C SER A 726 22.02 6.77 35.86
#